data_AF-A0A090LF30-F1
#
_entry.id   AF-A0A090LF30-F1
#
_cell.length_a   1.000
_cell.length_b   1.000
_cell.length_c   1.000
_cell.angle_alpha   90.00
_cell.angle_beta   90.00
_cell.angle_gamma   90.00
#
_symmetry.space_group_name_H-M   'P 1'
#
loop_
_entity.id
_entity.type
_entity.pdbx_description
1 polymer ?
#
loop_
_entity_poly.entity_id
_entity_poly.type
_entity_poly.pdbx_seq_one_letter_code
_entity_poly.pdbx_strand_id
1 'polypeptide(L)'
;MISERKEQKRSRNSVIFAATVVGIFVLLSLIILRFALQHHEENELAQQNSVIFDNAPTTQVLIPNINDIINKLEENEEELVNEIAATVKTKSSTVPTTIASNIDTEILNITTSSLPTTTTTTTTTKIPLTSEPITPSPKTTETPTTTDQPIVTTTELVTTTEPTTTTSSTTTTTTSTTTTTTTTTTTIEVPTTTNVPITTPASTVTIPTEGQTTLKPEIINDQCEMPFESSQCPDTSSQSKKEYPSVSEISSTFIPNEFNLELTIKSLTFPLKVTGSMTSQIKILNTTNTLFINIGSTINYIYPSDIEIYDCKNKQFICLHSITRLMTNDMLILHLSSQLSAERSVFIRITKFTSYIEQRSNVVNIQSPRRWQKGTSSLILSSNFGVKNARMMFPSYDRLQIKIPTTLTITTSAEYDVRSNFPLNSVSTIDEDDGQYKKYTFQTIGSISANQIAFSIFKDTQNLFDKTSNPEIELITAQHIKKKDFNWLFQEVRTVIDEMESLTNSKYPLSKLTILATSINYDVLSSPGFIIVKEASLEYSKYYQTHTFLIKAIIQQWIGNFISSEKSNELCIQDGLLNYLEWTISSKLPTVNMKIIDRYLEAKTRSMRNEDSGFDNELLLRDIKDISDISVKCSNKAPLVFHMLSKTFGGKHFLGKLLTSLTYKHLWKTINLEEMSEEILEVTQSKQAQNLINQFFQKSGYSTLMISTNNNAITIKPITNNNWTNFDLPIQFIAEKNKKYTAKSTIDSIVNIDDNVSYIFGDPTNALYARILYNAPIYKSIASCTPDCDGVGKETIERTFNDFCWGLLNNKLVFNSNSEKNIEKETWKQFFKIISKKNREGTFSTRDYRDEVISQECNCCLHKTSSSSSACKLIWKNKCEKIDVVRMTFSK
;
A
#
# COMPACT_ATOMS: atom_id res chain seq x y z
N MET A 1 -6.01 -18.81 -63.77
CA MET A 1 -6.53 -17.72 -64.63
C MET A 1 -6.46 -16.40 -63.88
N ILE A 2 -6.61 -15.28 -64.59
CA ILE A 2 -6.26 -13.92 -64.12
C ILE A 2 -7.38 -13.31 -63.26
N SER A 3 -6.99 -12.56 -62.22
CA SER A 3 -7.79 -11.42 -61.71
C SER A 3 -6.88 -10.40 -61.04
N GLU A 4 -6.65 -9.26 -61.69
CA GLU A 4 -5.93 -8.14 -61.10
C GLU A 4 -6.84 -7.41 -60.09
N ARG A 5 -6.31 -7.06 -58.91
CA ARG A 5 -6.91 -6.01 -58.07
C ARG A 5 -6.01 -4.78 -58.06
N LYS A 6 -6.52 -3.70 -58.65
CA LYS A 6 -5.86 -2.39 -58.74
C LYS A 6 -5.69 -1.77 -57.35
N GLU A 7 -4.60 -1.04 -57.16
CA GLU A 7 -4.41 -0.19 -55.98
C GLU A 7 -5.50 0.88 -55.87
N GLN A 8 -5.98 1.11 -54.65
CA GLN A 8 -7.04 2.08 -54.40
C GLN A 8 -6.45 3.45 -54.03
N LYS A 9 -6.67 4.47 -54.88
CA LYS A 9 -6.19 5.84 -54.64
C LYS A 9 -6.65 6.37 -53.28
N ARG A 10 -5.67 6.70 -52.42
CA ARG A 10 -5.86 7.34 -51.11
C ARG A 10 -6.71 8.62 -51.26
N SER A 11 -7.91 8.64 -50.69
CA SER A 11 -8.86 9.73 -50.93
C SER A 11 -8.51 11.01 -50.15
N ARG A 12 -8.76 12.18 -50.76
CA ARG A 12 -8.55 13.49 -50.10
C ARG A 12 -9.32 13.61 -48.78
N ASN A 13 -10.48 12.96 -48.67
CA ASN A 13 -11.36 13.03 -47.51
C ASN A 13 -10.70 12.48 -46.23
N SER A 14 -9.83 11.46 -46.34
CA SER A 14 -9.09 10.93 -45.18
C SER A 14 -8.09 11.95 -44.62
N VAL A 15 -7.44 12.74 -45.49
CA VAL A 15 -6.51 13.82 -45.07
C VAL A 15 -7.28 14.99 -44.48
N ILE A 16 -8.43 15.35 -45.06
CA ILE A 16 -9.30 16.41 -44.54
C ILE A 16 -9.84 16.03 -43.14
N PHE A 17 -10.27 14.78 -42.93
CA PHE A 17 -10.73 14.28 -41.64
C PHE A 17 -9.63 14.29 -40.58
N ALA A 18 -8.41 13.88 -40.92
CA ALA A 18 -7.27 13.97 -40.01
C ALA A 18 -6.96 15.43 -39.64
N ALA A 19 -7.02 16.35 -40.61
CA ALA A 19 -6.80 17.77 -40.39
C ALA A 19 -7.87 18.43 -39.50
N THR A 20 -9.16 18.09 -39.66
CA THR A 20 -10.22 18.61 -38.79
C THR A 20 -10.13 18.05 -37.37
N VAL A 21 -9.80 16.77 -37.19
CA VAL A 21 -9.57 16.19 -35.85
C VAL A 21 -8.40 16.91 -35.14
N VAL A 22 -7.27 17.14 -35.82
CA VAL A 22 -6.15 17.90 -35.25
C VAL A 22 -6.56 19.35 -34.95
N GLY A 23 -7.31 20.00 -35.83
CA GLY A 23 -7.84 21.35 -35.61
C GLY A 23 -8.74 21.45 -34.37
N ILE A 24 -9.61 20.47 -34.14
CA ILE A 24 -10.47 20.38 -32.95
C ILE A 24 -9.62 20.21 -31.68
N PHE A 25 -8.60 19.35 -31.70
CA PHE A 25 -7.69 19.19 -30.55
C PHE A 25 -6.89 20.47 -30.24
N VAL A 26 -6.40 21.18 -31.26
CA VAL A 26 -5.72 22.48 -31.07
C VAL A 26 -6.68 23.52 -30.50
N LEU A 27 -7.92 23.58 -30.98
CA LEU A 27 -8.94 24.50 -30.46
C LEU A 27 -9.27 24.19 -28.99
N LEU A 28 -9.45 22.91 -28.62
CA LEU A 28 -9.67 22.49 -27.24
C LEU A 28 -8.49 22.85 -26.33
N SER A 29 -7.25 22.61 -26.77
CA SER A 29 -6.05 23.01 -26.02
C SER A 29 -5.96 24.52 -25.81
N LEU A 30 -6.34 25.33 -26.81
CA LEU A 30 -6.38 26.80 -26.69
C LEU A 30 -7.50 27.27 -25.75
N ILE A 31 -8.66 26.62 -25.75
CA ILE A 31 -9.75 26.91 -24.81
C ILE A 31 -9.33 26.58 -23.38
N ILE A 32 -8.71 25.40 -23.15
CA ILE A 32 -8.19 24.99 -21.85
C ILE A 32 -7.11 25.96 -21.36
N LEU A 33 -6.18 26.37 -22.25
CA LEU A 33 -5.15 27.36 -21.92
C LEU A 33 -5.76 28.73 -21.58
N ARG A 34 -6.83 29.15 -22.26
CA ARG A 34 -7.53 30.42 -21.96
C ARG A 34 -8.23 30.37 -20.60
N PHE A 35 -8.87 29.25 -20.25
CA PHE A 35 -9.42 29.04 -18.91
C PHE A 35 -8.34 28.99 -17.82
N ALA A 36 -7.19 28.35 -18.09
CA ALA A 36 -6.08 28.30 -17.14
C ALA A 36 -5.46 29.68 -16.89
N LEU A 37 -5.29 30.49 -17.95
CA LEU A 37 -4.82 31.88 -17.83
C LEU A 37 -5.83 32.77 -17.09
N GLN A 38 -7.12 32.69 -17.44
CA GLN A 38 -8.16 33.47 -16.77
C GLN A 38 -8.29 33.10 -15.27
N HIS A 39 -8.15 31.81 -14.92
CA HIS A 39 -8.14 31.38 -13.52
C HIS A 39 -6.86 31.82 -12.78
N HIS A 40 -5.73 31.98 -13.47
CA HIS A 40 -4.51 32.55 -12.90
C HIS A 40 -4.66 34.06 -12.63
N GLU A 41 -5.28 34.80 -13.55
CA GLU A 41 -5.59 36.22 -13.45
C GLU A 41 -6.58 36.51 -12.29
N GLU A 42 -7.61 35.68 -12.15
CA GLU A 42 -8.53 35.70 -10.99
C GLU A 42 -7.82 35.37 -9.66
N ASN A 43 -6.81 34.50 -9.67
CA ASN A 43 -6.01 34.19 -8.46
C ASN A 43 -5.03 35.30 -8.08
N GLU A 44 -4.43 36.02 -9.03
CA GLU A 44 -3.58 37.18 -8.72
C GLU A 44 -4.42 38.34 -8.15
N LEU A 45 -5.60 38.61 -8.73
CA LEU A 45 -6.58 39.55 -8.16
C LEU A 45 -7.02 39.15 -6.74
N ALA A 46 -7.19 37.86 -6.46
CA ALA A 46 -7.49 37.38 -5.11
C ALA A 46 -6.31 37.58 -4.13
N GLN A 47 -5.06 37.33 -4.57
CA GLN A 47 -3.88 37.58 -3.75
C GLN A 47 -3.63 39.06 -3.50
N GLN A 48 -3.78 39.92 -4.50
CA GLN A 48 -3.53 41.36 -4.38
C GLN A 48 -4.49 42.04 -3.39
N ASN A 49 -5.76 41.60 -3.35
CA ASN A 49 -6.73 42.02 -2.34
C ASN A 49 -6.44 41.47 -0.93
N SER A 50 -5.67 40.37 -0.79
CA SER A 50 -5.31 39.80 0.53
C SER A 50 -4.10 40.45 1.20
N VAL A 51 -3.32 41.26 0.48
CA VAL A 51 -2.07 41.87 0.96
C VAL A 51 -2.27 43.27 1.57
N ILE A 52 -3.46 43.86 1.43
CA ILE A 52 -3.75 45.24 1.87
C ILE A 52 -4.09 45.33 3.38
N PHE A 53 -4.40 44.21 4.05
CA PHE A 53 -4.71 44.16 5.48
C PHE A 53 -3.81 43.19 6.25
N ASP A 54 -2.54 43.59 6.48
CA ASP A 54 -1.84 43.39 7.76
C ASP A 54 -0.44 44.06 7.71
N ASN A 55 -0.29 45.24 8.34
CA ASN A 55 0.93 45.78 8.99
C ASN A 55 0.83 47.31 9.27
N ALA A 56 0.32 47.70 10.45
CA ALA A 56 0.59 49.01 11.05
C ALA A 56 0.30 49.00 12.58
N PRO A 57 1.18 49.54 13.44
CA PRO A 57 0.92 49.65 14.88
C PRO A 57 0.04 50.86 15.23
N THR A 58 -0.57 50.83 16.42
CA THR A 58 -1.54 51.81 16.92
C THR A 58 -0.96 53.20 17.16
N THR A 59 -1.60 54.24 16.62
CA THR A 59 -1.52 55.63 17.13
C THR A 59 -2.84 56.36 16.83
N GLN A 60 -3.33 57.20 17.73
CA GLN A 60 -4.62 57.91 17.60
C GLN A 60 -4.49 59.25 16.85
N VAL A 61 -5.30 59.44 15.80
CA VAL A 61 -5.63 60.76 15.20
C VAL A 61 -7.13 60.73 14.80
N LEU A 62 -7.75 61.90 14.61
CA LEU A 62 -9.22 62.12 14.56
C LEU A 62 -9.63 62.86 13.26
N ILE A 63 -10.89 62.64 12.79
CA ILE A 63 -11.62 63.43 11.74
C ILE A 63 -11.17 63.14 10.27
N PRO A 64 -12.00 63.22 9.19
CA PRO A 64 -13.45 63.52 9.05
C PRO A 64 -14.30 62.38 8.40
N ASN A 65 -15.53 62.74 7.95
CA ASN A 65 -16.57 61.90 7.36
C ASN A 65 -16.33 61.52 5.86
N ILE A 66 -16.94 60.42 5.40
CA ILE A 66 -16.69 59.79 4.08
C ILE A 66 -17.39 60.48 2.90
N ASN A 67 -18.51 61.19 3.12
CA ASN A 67 -19.39 61.65 2.05
C ASN A 67 -18.77 62.66 1.06
N ASP A 68 -17.69 63.35 1.41
CA ASP A 68 -17.02 64.33 0.52
C ASP A 68 -16.10 63.69 -0.54
N ILE A 69 -15.82 62.38 -0.45
CA ILE A 69 -15.02 61.65 -1.45
C ILE A 69 -15.89 61.14 -2.60
N ILE A 70 -17.13 60.75 -2.32
CA ILE A 70 -18.08 60.19 -3.31
C ILE A 70 -18.44 61.25 -4.36
N ASN A 71 -18.65 62.51 -3.94
CA ASN A 71 -19.00 63.64 -4.80
C ASN A 71 -17.83 64.15 -5.70
N LYS A 72 -16.78 63.36 -5.91
CA LYS A 72 -15.60 63.72 -6.73
C LYS A 72 -15.16 62.64 -7.74
N LEU A 73 -15.99 61.62 -7.95
CA LEU A 73 -15.68 60.50 -8.87
C LEU A 73 -16.77 60.25 -9.93
N GLU A 74 -17.75 61.14 -10.08
CA GLU A 74 -18.83 61.06 -11.09
C GLU A 74 -18.73 62.13 -12.21
N GLU A 75 -17.54 62.70 -12.45
CA GLU A 75 -17.29 63.56 -13.62
C GLU A 75 -16.08 63.08 -14.44
N ASN A 76 -16.24 63.07 -15.77
CA ASN A 76 -15.23 62.83 -16.82
C ASN A 76 -14.97 61.37 -17.28
N GLU A 77 -16.01 60.67 -17.77
CA GLU A 77 -15.86 59.73 -18.90
C GLU A 77 -16.23 60.43 -20.23
N GLU A 78 -15.31 61.17 -20.90
CA GLU A 78 -15.43 61.45 -22.35
C GLU A 78 -14.18 62.03 -23.06
N GLU A 79 -12.95 61.52 -22.86
CA GLU A 79 -11.84 61.83 -23.80
C GLU A 79 -10.62 60.85 -23.74
N LEU A 80 -10.66 59.70 -24.45
CA LEU A 80 -9.45 59.07 -25.04
C LEU A 80 -9.71 57.94 -26.06
N VAL A 81 -10.42 58.21 -27.15
CA VAL A 81 -10.51 57.29 -28.31
C VAL A 81 -10.11 57.99 -29.60
N ASN A 82 -8.80 58.09 -29.86
CA ASN A 82 -8.16 58.14 -31.19
C ASN A 82 -6.62 58.20 -31.04
N GLU A 83 -5.92 57.83 -32.12
CA GLU A 83 -4.44 57.77 -32.24
C GLU A 83 -3.72 56.78 -31.29
N ILE A 84 -2.66 56.04 -31.68
CA ILE A 84 -1.87 56.00 -32.92
C ILE A 84 -1.84 54.57 -33.49
N ALA A 85 -1.83 54.43 -34.82
CA ALA A 85 -1.52 53.16 -35.49
C ALA A 85 -0.21 53.21 -36.29
N ALA A 86 0.42 52.03 -36.43
CA ALA A 86 1.48 51.65 -37.37
C ALA A 86 2.93 52.17 -37.17
N THR A 87 3.87 51.24 -36.95
CA THR A 87 5.22 51.32 -37.57
C THR A 87 5.88 49.94 -37.81
N VAL A 88 5.95 49.58 -39.10
CA VAL A 88 6.92 48.73 -39.85
C VAL A 88 7.84 47.70 -39.13
N LYS A 89 7.55 46.41 -39.40
CA LYS A 89 8.43 45.27 -39.80
C LYS A 89 9.97 45.32 -39.52
N THR A 90 10.47 44.21 -38.96
CA THR A 90 11.71 43.52 -39.40
C THR A 90 11.50 41.98 -39.45
N LYS A 91 12.52 41.17 -39.79
CA LYS A 91 12.41 39.73 -40.13
C LYS A 91 13.32 38.81 -39.28
N SER A 92 12.97 37.52 -39.24
CA SER A 92 13.88 36.34 -39.33
C SER A 92 14.27 35.57 -38.05
N SER A 93 13.61 34.42 -37.85
CA SER A 93 14.18 33.07 -37.62
C SER A 93 15.46 32.89 -36.77
N THR A 94 15.34 32.16 -35.64
CA THR A 94 16.07 30.88 -35.40
C THR A 94 15.47 30.09 -34.21
N VAL A 95 16.05 28.94 -33.84
CA VAL A 95 15.54 27.95 -32.86
C VAL A 95 16.60 27.73 -31.72
N PRO A 96 16.46 26.78 -30.76
CA PRO A 96 16.16 27.05 -29.35
C PRO A 96 17.34 26.92 -28.36
N THR A 97 17.11 27.36 -27.11
CA THR A 97 17.85 27.03 -25.88
C THR A 97 16.83 27.04 -24.71
N THR A 98 16.65 26.02 -23.87
CA THR A 98 17.54 25.47 -22.82
C THR A 98 18.32 26.52 -22.02
N ILE A 99 17.83 26.84 -20.83
CA ILE A 99 18.58 27.49 -19.76
C ILE A 99 18.53 26.58 -18.54
N ALA A 100 19.70 26.19 -18.03
CA ALA A 100 19.87 25.71 -16.67
C ALA A 100 20.60 26.82 -15.90
N SER A 101 20.13 27.16 -14.71
CA SER A 101 20.70 28.21 -13.88
C SER A 101 21.64 27.61 -12.83
N ASN A 102 22.95 27.69 -13.09
CA ASN A 102 23.90 27.79 -11.99
C ASN A 102 23.67 29.14 -11.29
N ILE A 103 23.83 29.16 -9.96
CA ILE A 103 24.12 30.39 -9.21
C ILE A 103 25.34 30.04 -8.36
N ASP A 104 26.44 30.78 -8.56
CA ASP A 104 27.68 30.57 -7.83
C ASP A 104 27.60 31.12 -6.40
N THR A 105 28.41 30.55 -5.52
CA THR A 105 28.58 31.01 -4.14
C THR A 105 29.40 32.29 -4.06
N GLU A 106 28.96 33.25 -3.25
CA GLU A 106 29.87 34.23 -2.66
C GLU A 106 29.62 34.38 -1.14
N ILE A 107 30.56 35.01 -0.43
CA ILE A 107 30.84 34.75 0.98
C ILE A 107 30.45 35.94 1.86
N LEU A 108 29.86 35.67 3.02
CA LEU A 108 29.82 36.65 4.12
C LEU A 108 29.91 35.95 5.49
N ASN A 109 31.06 36.10 6.15
CA ASN A 109 31.34 35.59 7.50
C ASN A 109 30.88 36.60 8.56
N ILE A 110 30.15 36.16 9.59
CA ILE A 110 30.14 36.82 10.91
C ILE A 110 30.25 35.76 12.02
N THR A 111 31.18 36.01 12.94
CA THR A 111 31.51 35.29 14.19
C THR A 111 30.38 35.40 15.25
N THR A 112 30.27 34.64 16.35
CA THR A 112 31.16 33.72 17.11
C THR A 112 30.26 32.80 17.97
N SER A 113 30.67 31.63 18.45
CA SER A 113 31.48 31.45 19.67
C SER A 113 31.81 29.95 19.88
N SER A 114 32.65 29.61 20.86
CA SER A 114 33.38 28.33 20.85
C SER A 114 33.75 27.74 22.23
N LEU A 115 33.88 26.41 22.26
CA LEU A 115 34.59 25.60 23.26
C LEU A 115 33.91 25.47 24.66
N PRO A 116 34.32 24.52 25.54
CA PRO A 116 35.53 23.70 25.52
C PRO A 116 35.38 22.20 25.19
N THR A 117 36.41 21.67 24.53
CA THR A 117 36.76 20.25 24.43
C THR A 117 37.54 19.80 25.66
N THR A 118 37.51 18.50 26.01
CA THR A 118 38.43 17.93 27.02
C THR A 118 39.08 16.63 26.55
N THR A 119 40.39 16.69 26.31
CA THR A 119 41.35 15.58 26.40
C THR A 119 42.34 15.93 27.52
N THR A 120 43.18 15.06 28.10
CA THR A 120 43.70 13.74 27.67
C THR A 120 44.20 12.99 28.90
N THR A 121 44.26 11.64 28.87
CA THR A 121 45.40 10.92 29.48
C THR A 121 45.63 9.57 28.80
N THR A 122 46.89 9.16 28.72
CA THR A 122 47.36 7.90 28.10
C THR A 122 47.96 6.96 29.15
N THR A 123 47.87 5.65 28.92
CA THR A 123 48.78 4.67 29.54
C THR A 123 48.96 3.48 28.60
N THR A 124 50.16 2.91 28.55
CA THR A 124 50.58 1.92 27.54
C THR A 124 51.17 0.67 28.19
N THR A 125 50.68 -0.54 27.86
CA THR A 125 51.48 -1.77 28.02
C THR A 125 51.09 -2.93 27.10
N LYS A 126 52.05 -3.29 26.22
CA LYS A 126 52.52 -4.62 25.77
C LYS A 126 51.58 -5.85 25.74
N ILE A 127 51.60 -6.50 24.58
CA ILE A 127 51.35 -7.94 24.33
C ILE A 127 52.58 -8.76 24.80
N PRO A 128 52.39 -10.05 25.15
CA PRO A 128 53.33 -11.10 24.72
C PRO A 128 52.65 -12.31 24.04
N LEU A 129 53.37 -12.93 23.09
CA LEU A 129 53.04 -14.23 22.47
C LEU A 129 54.08 -15.28 22.90
N THR A 130 53.64 -16.51 23.14
CA THR A 130 54.41 -17.78 23.18
C THR A 130 53.41 -18.95 23.27
N SER A 131 53.55 -20.16 22.72
CA SER A 131 54.25 -20.75 21.57
C SER A 131 54.46 -22.25 21.87
N GLU A 132 53.67 -23.12 21.24
CA GLU A 132 54.04 -24.50 20.83
C GLU A 132 54.33 -25.58 21.92
N PRO A 133 54.71 -26.85 21.57
CA PRO A 133 53.78 -27.84 20.97
C PRO A 133 53.93 -29.29 21.50
N ILE A 134 52.86 -30.13 21.50
CA ILE A 134 52.99 -31.59 21.69
C ILE A 134 51.97 -32.42 20.86
N THR A 135 52.47 -33.46 20.19
CA THR A 135 51.80 -34.67 19.66
C THR A 135 52.64 -35.89 20.09
N PRO A 136 52.11 -37.15 20.23
CA PRO A 136 51.46 -37.92 19.15
C PRO A 136 50.37 -38.96 19.57
N SER A 137 49.90 -39.75 18.59
CA SER A 137 49.03 -40.97 18.70
C SER A 137 49.85 -42.24 19.11
N PRO A 138 49.36 -43.53 19.08
CA PRO A 138 48.06 -44.11 18.66
C PRO A 138 47.51 -45.33 19.49
N LYS A 139 46.30 -45.84 19.13
CA LYS A 139 45.81 -47.26 19.04
C LYS A 139 44.28 -47.27 18.75
N THR A 140 43.65 -48.11 17.91
CA THR A 140 43.56 -49.61 17.77
C THR A 140 42.59 -50.22 18.81
N THR A 141 41.28 -50.37 18.54
CA THR A 141 40.53 -51.46 17.81
C THR A 141 40.07 -52.61 18.72
N GLU A 142 38.76 -52.93 18.77
CA GLU A 142 38.17 -54.30 18.66
C GLU A 142 36.61 -54.36 18.76
N THR A 143 36.02 -55.49 18.34
CA THR A 143 34.57 -55.77 18.20
C THR A 143 34.25 -57.23 18.60
N PRO A 144 33.06 -57.53 19.17
CA PRO A 144 32.19 -58.62 18.65
C PRO A 144 30.67 -58.21 18.62
N THR A 145 29.71 -58.68 17.80
CA THR A 145 29.37 -59.95 17.08
C THR A 145 28.84 -61.07 17.99
N THR A 146 27.82 -61.92 17.70
CA THR A 146 27.00 -62.30 16.51
C THR A 146 25.84 -63.22 17.02
N THR A 147 24.66 -63.53 16.41
CA THR A 147 23.91 -63.22 15.15
C THR A 147 22.40 -63.54 15.41
N ASP A 148 21.45 -63.23 14.49
CA ASP A 148 20.61 -64.26 13.79
C ASP A 148 19.53 -63.67 12.82
N GLN A 149 18.94 -64.54 11.98
CA GLN A 149 18.10 -64.30 10.78
C GLN A 149 16.83 -65.22 10.81
N PRO A 150 15.95 -65.42 9.75
CA PRO A 150 15.98 -65.01 8.32
C PRO A 150 14.63 -64.60 7.63
N ILE A 151 14.71 -64.26 6.31
CA ILE A 151 13.68 -64.45 5.23
C ILE A 151 12.39 -63.56 5.29
N VAL A 152 11.70 -63.13 4.21
CA VAL A 152 11.67 -63.44 2.74
C VAL A 152 11.85 -62.15 1.89
N THR A 153 12.16 -62.30 0.59
CA THR A 153 12.08 -61.25 -0.45
C THR A 153 11.13 -61.69 -1.60
N THR A 154 10.34 -60.77 -2.16
CA THR A 154 9.68 -60.98 -3.47
C THR A 154 9.80 -59.72 -4.34
N THR A 155 9.97 -59.91 -5.64
CA THR A 155 10.10 -58.86 -6.67
C THR A 155 9.28 -59.30 -7.86
N GLU A 156 8.58 -58.40 -8.56
CA GLU A 156 8.18 -58.68 -9.94
C GLU A 156 8.09 -57.43 -10.81
N LEU A 157 8.27 -57.66 -12.11
CA LEU A 157 8.23 -56.70 -13.22
C LEU A 157 6.99 -57.04 -14.08
N VAL A 158 6.61 -56.16 -15.02
CA VAL A 158 6.36 -56.49 -16.46
C VAL A 158 5.82 -55.27 -17.21
N THR A 159 6.01 -55.27 -18.53
CA THR A 159 5.86 -54.15 -19.47
C THR A 159 4.71 -54.31 -20.48
N THR A 160 4.42 -53.23 -21.22
CA THR A 160 3.73 -53.20 -22.55
C THR A 160 2.23 -53.57 -22.58
N THR A 161 1.40 -53.20 -23.59
CA THR A 161 1.63 -52.62 -24.94
C THR A 161 0.74 -51.40 -25.25
N GLU A 162 1.04 -50.70 -26.36
CA GLU A 162 0.11 -49.82 -27.11
C GLU A 162 -1.00 -50.65 -27.81
N PRO A 163 -2.06 -50.02 -28.39
CA PRO A 163 -2.00 -49.78 -29.84
C PRO A 163 -2.69 -48.49 -30.36
N THR A 164 -2.30 -48.09 -31.57
CA THR A 164 -2.79 -46.94 -32.35
C THR A 164 -3.99 -47.31 -33.25
N THR A 165 -4.87 -46.34 -33.61
CA THR A 165 -5.21 -45.94 -35.02
C THR A 165 -6.42 -45.00 -35.19
N THR A 166 -6.17 -43.83 -35.80
CA THR A 166 -6.91 -43.11 -36.87
C THR A 166 -8.42 -42.74 -36.85
N THR A 167 -8.69 -41.68 -37.65
CA THR A 167 -9.88 -41.43 -38.52
C THR A 167 -11.11 -40.64 -38.04
N SER A 168 -11.00 -39.31 -38.25
CA SER A 168 -11.83 -38.51 -39.20
C SER A 168 -13.28 -38.06 -38.88
N SER A 169 -13.49 -36.79 -39.25
CA SER A 169 -14.73 -36.11 -39.64
C SER A 169 -15.76 -35.76 -38.57
N THR A 170 -16.69 -34.81 -38.72
CA THR A 170 -16.89 -33.51 -39.44
C THR A 170 -18.37 -33.16 -39.18
N THR A 171 -18.77 -31.90 -39.31
CA THR A 171 -20.12 -31.41 -39.67
C THR A 171 -21.18 -31.09 -38.58
N THR A 172 -21.74 -29.88 -38.73
CA THR A 172 -23.12 -29.41 -38.41
C THR A 172 -23.66 -29.45 -36.97
N THR A 173 -23.60 -28.28 -36.34
CA THR A 173 -24.74 -27.33 -36.23
C THR A 173 -26.17 -27.89 -36.19
N THR A 174 -26.90 -27.59 -35.11
CA THR A 174 -28.34 -27.24 -35.11
C THR A 174 -28.68 -26.27 -33.98
N THR A 175 -29.73 -25.45 -34.16
CA THR A 175 -30.14 -24.39 -33.22
C THR A 175 -31.65 -24.36 -33.03
N SER A 176 -32.12 -24.49 -31.78
CA SER A 176 -33.45 -24.06 -31.30
C SER A 176 -33.42 -24.10 -29.75
N THR A 177 -33.90 -23.14 -28.95
CA THR A 177 -35.13 -22.29 -28.88
C THR A 177 -36.42 -23.03 -28.52
N THR A 178 -36.83 -22.90 -27.24
CA THR A 178 -38.22 -22.80 -26.68
C THR A 178 -39.29 -23.85 -27.09
N THR A 179 -40.25 -24.25 -26.24
CA THR A 179 -41.14 -23.44 -25.39
C THR A 179 -41.82 -24.31 -24.28
N THR A 180 -42.64 -23.68 -23.42
CA THR A 180 -43.73 -24.15 -22.49
C THR A 180 -44.25 -25.61 -22.55
N THR A 181 -44.89 -26.22 -21.52
CA THR A 181 -46.00 -25.70 -20.65
C THR A 181 -46.32 -26.60 -19.40
N THR A 182 -46.95 -26.01 -18.37
CA THR A 182 -47.83 -26.53 -17.26
C THR A 182 -47.93 -28.02 -16.83
N THR A 183 -47.61 -28.26 -15.55
CA THR A 183 -48.50 -28.64 -14.39
C THR A 183 -49.62 -29.71 -14.46
N THR A 184 -49.44 -30.81 -13.70
CA THR A 184 -50.41 -31.42 -12.71
C THR A 184 -49.65 -32.42 -11.81
N THR A 185 -49.52 -32.26 -10.48
CA THR A 185 -50.47 -32.44 -9.35
C THR A 185 -50.77 -33.89 -8.95
N THR A 186 -50.37 -34.30 -7.74
CA THR A 186 -50.99 -35.38 -6.94
C THR A 186 -50.81 -35.07 -5.44
N THR A 187 -51.69 -35.59 -4.58
CA THR A 187 -51.91 -35.16 -3.18
C THR A 187 -51.46 -36.18 -2.12
N ILE A 188 -51.33 -35.74 -0.86
CA ILE A 188 -51.84 -36.38 0.37
C ILE A 188 -51.77 -35.35 1.52
N GLU A 189 -52.69 -35.44 2.49
CA GLU A 189 -52.89 -34.46 3.58
C GLU A 189 -52.40 -34.94 4.97
N VAL A 190 -52.52 -34.03 5.95
CA VAL A 190 -52.06 -34.10 7.35
C VAL A 190 -53.04 -34.90 8.25
N PRO A 191 -52.65 -35.28 9.47
CA PRO A 191 -53.41 -34.76 10.62
C PRO A 191 -52.55 -34.25 11.80
N THR A 192 -53.15 -33.36 12.58
CA THR A 192 -52.57 -32.66 13.75
C THR A 192 -52.88 -33.34 15.08
N THR A 193 -52.19 -32.96 16.17
CA THR A 193 -52.72 -32.99 17.56
C THR A 193 -51.84 -32.18 18.52
N THR A 194 -52.28 -31.98 19.77
CA THR A 194 -51.88 -30.83 20.59
C THR A 194 -51.84 -31.12 22.11
N ASN A 195 -50.91 -30.45 22.82
CA ASN A 195 -51.08 -29.82 24.15
C ASN A 195 -50.97 -30.60 25.52
N VAL A 196 -50.12 -30.03 26.40
CA VAL A 196 -50.12 -29.98 27.91
C VAL A 196 -49.81 -31.26 28.77
N PRO A 197 -49.55 -31.18 30.13
CA PRO A 197 -48.36 -31.83 30.72
C PRO A 197 -48.60 -32.73 31.97
N ILE A 198 -47.55 -33.41 32.46
CA ILE A 198 -47.53 -34.14 33.75
C ILE A 198 -46.21 -33.89 34.53
N THR A 199 -46.23 -34.08 35.86
CA THR A 199 -45.27 -33.58 36.86
C THR A 199 -44.51 -34.67 37.63
N THR A 200 -43.54 -34.24 38.46
CA THR A 200 -43.08 -34.89 39.73
C THR A 200 -42.34 -36.25 39.63
N PRO A 201 -41.63 -36.73 40.69
CA PRO A 201 -41.46 -36.15 42.04
C PRO A 201 -40.01 -35.85 42.47
N ALA A 202 -39.87 -35.17 43.61
CA ALA A 202 -38.65 -35.15 44.42
C ALA A 202 -38.74 -36.17 45.57
N SER A 203 -37.61 -36.51 46.21
CA SER A 203 -37.59 -37.31 47.45
C SER A 203 -36.46 -36.85 48.36
N THR A 204 -36.77 -36.72 49.65
CA THR A 204 -35.92 -36.09 50.67
C THR A 204 -35.40 -37.14 51.67
N VAL A 205 -34.14 -37.04 52.06
CA VAL A 205 -33.57 -37.77 53.21
C VAL A 205 -32.75 -36.79 54.05
N THR A 206 -32.72 -36.97 55.37
CA THR A 206 -32.44 -35.90 56.34
C THR A 206 -31.38 -36.26 57.39
N ILE A 207 -30.49 -35.29 57.69
CA ILE A 207 -29.90 -35.01 59.04
C ILE A 207 -28.85 -36.07 59.51
N PRO A 208 -27.76 -35.70 60.26
CA PRO A 208 -27.61 -34.54 61.16
C PRO A 208 -26.42 -33.58 60.91
N THR A 209 -26.38 -32.55 61.75
CA THR A 209 -25.46 -31.41 61.80
C THR A 209 -24.30 -31.64 62.78
N GLU A 210 -23.07 -31.24 62.43
CA GLU A 210 -22.07 -30.70 63.39
C GLU A 210 -20.88 -30.05 62.66
N GLY A 211 -20.12 -29.16 63.34
CA GLY A 211 -18.72 -28.87 62.98
C GLY A 211 -18.37 -27.58 62.20
N GLN A 212 -17.97 -26.55 62.96
CA GLN A 212 -16.91 -25.55 62.67
C GLN A 212 -16.93 -24.64 61.42
N THR A 213 -16.93 -23.34 61.75
CA THR A 213 -16.52 -22.16 60.98
C THR A 213 -15.25 -22.30 60.13
N THR A 214 -15.30 -21.90 58.85
CA THR A 214 -14.17 -21.28 58.12
C THR A 214 -14.66 -20.20 57.16
N LEU A 215 -13.82 -19.19 56.93
CA LEU A 215 -14.14 -17.96 56.18
C LEU A 215 -14.49 -18.26 54.71
N LYS A 216 -15.64 -17.73 54.24
CA LYS A 216 -15.93 -17.64 52.80
C LYS A 216 -15.22 -16.39 52.24
N PRO A 217 -14.40 -16.50 51.18
CA PRO A 217 -13.79 -15.32 50.58
C PRO A 217 -14.86 -14.46 49.87
N GLU A 218 -14.96 -13.20 50.27
CA GLU A 218 -15.67 -12.20 49.48
C GLU A 218 -14.85 -11.88 48.23
N ILE A 219 -15.28 -12.42 47.09
CA ILE A 219 -14.81 -11.95 45.79
C ILE A 219 -15.54 -10.64 45.50
N ILE A 220 -15.06 -9.56 46.10
CA ILE A 220 -15.47 -8.19 45.75
C ILE A 220 -14.91 -7.94 44.34
N ASN A 221 -15.74 -8.14 43.33
CA ASN A 221 -15.43 -7.76 41.95
C ASN A 221 -15.58 -6.25 41.82
N ASP A 222 -14.62 -5.52 42.38
CA ASP A 222 -14.62 -4.07 42.55
C ASP A 222 -14.40 -3.36 41.20
N GLN A 223 -15.41 -3.41 40.33
CA GLN A 223 -15.38 -2.73 39.04
C GLN A 223 -15.28 -1.22 39.28
N CYS A 224 -14.21 -0.62 38.76
CA CYS A 224 -13.99 0.81 38.87
C CYS A 224 -14.93 1.57 37.94
N GLU A 225 -16.04 2.06 38.48
CA GLU A 225 -16.86 3.07 37.83
C GLU A 225 -16.41 4.47 38.31
N MET A 226 -16.30 5.43 37.39
CA MET A 226 -16.10 6.84 37.75
C MET A 226 -17.46 7.44 38.15
N PRO A 227 -17.58 8.10 39.32
CA PRO A 227 -18.84 8.72 39.73
C PRO A 227 -19.31 9.80 38.74
N PHE A 228 -20.62 10.04 38.72
CA PHE A 228 -21.26 11.08 37.89
C PHE A 228 -21.17 12.49 38.52
N GLU A 229 -20.78 12.59 39.79
CA GLU A 229 -20.50 13.86 40.46
C GLU A 229 -19.19 14.47 39.95
N SER A 230 -19.13 15.80 39.89
CA SER A 230 -18.00 16.52 39.27
C SER A 230 -16.85 16.80 40.25
N SER A 231 -15.63 16.81 39.74
CA SER A 231 -14.43 16.99 40.57
C SER A 231 -14.27 18.44 41.05
N GLN A 232 -14.57 18.70 42.34
CA GLN A 232 -14.25 19.98 42.97
C GLN A 232 -12.74 20.10 43.24
N CYS A 233 -12.04 20.80 42.36
CA CYS A 233 -10.62 21.12 42.52
C CYS A 233 -10.44 22.61 42.85
N PRO A 234 -9.55 22.98 43.79
CA PRO A 234 -9.30 24.37 44.13
C PRO A 234 -8.53 25.09 43.02
N ASP A 235 -8.92 26.35 42.73
CA ASP A 235 -8.22 27.22 41.78
C ASP A 235 -6.77 27.47 42.22
N THR A 236 -5.81 26.85 41.54
CA THR A 236 -4.37 26.97 41.85
C THR A 236 -3.68 27.99 40.94
N SER A 237 -3.94 29.27 41.20
CA SER A 237 -3.38 30.40 40.47
C SER A 237 -1.91 30.71 40.83
N SER A 238 -0.99 29.85 40.41
CA SER A 238 0.45 30.19 40.37
C SER A 238 1.17 29.57 39.17
N GLN A 239 2.07 30.35 38.56
CA GLN A 239 2.93 29.90 37.46
C GLN A 239 4.34 29.61 37.99
N SER A 240 4.83 28.39 37.75
CA SER A 240 6.26 28.09 37.69
C SER A 240 6.70 27.95 36.22
N LYS A 241 7.98 28.20 35.93
CA LYS A 241 8.53 27.97 34.58
C LYS A 241 8.42 26.48 34.26
N LYS A 242 7.69 26.14 33.20
CA LYS A 242 7.63 24.77 32.67
C LYS A 242 8.90 24.46 31.88
N GLU A 243 9.74 23.58 32.41
CA GLU A 243 10.41 22.62 31.54
C GLU A 243 9.36 21.64 31.02
N TYR A 244 9.40 21.34 29.72
CA TYR A 244 8.48 20.41 29.09
C TYR A 244 9.25 19.11 28.80
N PRO A 245 8.87 17.96 29.41
CA PRO A 245 9.45 16.67 29.02
C PRO A 245 9.17 16.40 27.55
N SER A 246 10.05 15.65 26.87
CA SER A 246 9.92 15.45 25.42
C SER A 246 8.66 14.64 25.09
N VAL A 247 8.10 14.89 23.89
CA VAL A 247 6.92 14.16 23.40
C VAL A 247 7.14 12.64 23.41
N SER A 248 8.38 12.22 23.15
CA SER A 248 8.89 10.85 23.31
C SER A 248 8.71 10.34 24.74
N GLU A 249 9.27 11.02 25.74
CA GLU A 249 9.18 10.64 27.16
C GLU A 249 7.73 10.47 27.60
N ILE A 250 6.89 11.50 27.44
CA ILE A 250 5.49 11.50 27.92
C ILE A 250 4.74 10.31 27.31
N SER A 251 4.95 10.02 26.03
CA SER A 251 4.28 8.92 25.35
C SER A 251 4.79 7.51 25.66
N SER A 252 5.74 7.37 26.58
CA SER A 252 6.13 6.09 27.20
C SER A 252 5.57 5.90 28.62
N THR A 253 4.83 6.88 29.16
CA THR A 253 4.39 6.85 30.58
C THR A 253 3.10 6.09 30.86
N PHE A 254 2.24 5.84 29.87
CA PHE A 254 0.97 5.12 30.04
C PHE A 254 0.55 4.39 28.76
N ILE A 255 -0.38 3.44 28.88
CA ILE A 255 -1.07 2.75 27.77
C ILE A 255 -2.58 2.90 27.96
N PRO A 256 -3.37 3.21 26.91
CA PRO A 256 -4.83 3.18 26.97
C PRO A 256 -5.38 1.75 26.82
N ASN A 257 -6.36 1.39 27.66
CA ASN A 257 -6.98 0.07 27.74
C ASN A 257 -8.39 0.02 27.13
N GLU A 258 -9.14 1.12 27.25
CA GLU A 258 -10.54 1.23 26.79
C GLU A 258 -10.81 2.67 26.31
N PHE A 259 -11.66 2.82 25.29
CA PHE A 259 -12.05 4.12 24.74
C PHE A 259 -13.54 4.16 24.38
N ASN A 260 -14.31 4.98 25.09
CA ASN A 260 -15.74 5.18 24.86
C ASN A 260 -15.96 6.59 24.31
N LEU A 261 -16.55 6.70 23.11
CA LEU A 261 -16.66 7.94 22.35
C LEU A 261 -18.12 8.22 21.98
N GLU A 262 -18.65 9.36 22.43
CA GLU A 262 -19.97 9.84 22.02
C GLU A 262 -19.83 11.04 21.08
N LEU A 263 -20.39 10.93 19.87
CA LEU A 263 -20.45 12.01 18.89
C LEU A 263 -21.90 12.45 18.68
N THR A 264 -22.14 13.75 18.64
CA THR A 264 -23.45 14.35 18.32
C THR A 264 -23.31 15.23 17.08
N ILE A 265 -24.05 14.89 16.03
CA ILE A 265 -24.02 15.53 14.71
C ILE A 265 -25.47 15.86 14.31
N LYS A 266 -25.90 17.09 14.61
CA LYS A 266 -27.29 17.55 14.40
C LYS A 266 -27.62 17.93 12.95
N SER A 267 -26.63 18.34 12.13
CA SER A 267 -26.81 18.73 10.73
C SER A 267 -25.66 18.21 9.86
N LEU A 268 -25.93 17.95 8.58
CA LEU A 268 -24.96 17.46 7.58
C LEU A 268 -24.55 18.58 6.59
N THR A 269 -24.25 19.75 7.13
CA THR A 269 -23.92 20.98 6.37
C THR A 269 -22.55 21.52 6.79
N PHE A 270 -21.75 21.99 5.82
CA PHE A 270 -20.48 22.67 6.12
C PHE A 270 -20.72 24.13 6.58
N PRO A 271 -19.93 24.67 7.55
CA PRO A 271 -18.92 23.95 8.34
C PRO A 271 -19.58 22.95 9.31
N LEU A 272 -19.10 21.71 9.29
CA LEU A 272 -19.73 20.61 10.00
C LEU A 272 -19.36 20.70 11.48
N LYS A 273 -20.31 21.18 12.29
CA LYS A 273 -20.19 21.24 13.75
C LYS A 273 -20.42 19.85 14.34
N VAL A 274 -19.42 19.34 15.06
CA VAL A 274 -19.50 18.09 15.81
C VAL A 274 -19.23 18.38 17.28
N THR A 275 -20.14 17.95 18.15
CA THR A 275 -20.01 18.05 19.61
C THR A 275 -19.95 16.66 20.19
N GLY A 276 -19.16 16.42 21.23
CA GLY A 276 -19.06 15.08 21.80
C GLY A 276 -18.48 15.03 23.20
N SER A 277 -18.43 13.83 23.74
CA SER A 277 -17.74 13.48 24.98
C SER A 277 -16.90 12.22 24.75
N MET A 278 -15.92 11.97 25.61
CA MET A 278 -15.25 10.67 25.65
C MET A 278 -14.92 10.27 27.08
N THR A 279 -14.70 8.98 27.29
CA THR A 279 -14.05 8.44 28.48
C THR A 279 -13.04 7.38 28.07
N SER A 280 -11.88 7.37 28.69
CA SER A 280 -10.82 6.40 28.42
C SER A 280 -10.23 5.86 29.72
N GLN A 281 -10.06 4.54 29.80
CA GLN A 281 -9.24 3.92 30.83
C GLN A 281 -7.78 3.87 30.35
N ILE A 282 -6.84 4.29 31.19
CA ILE A 282 -5.39 4.15 30.97
C ILE A 282 -4.72 3.40 32.12
N LYS A 283 -3.69 2.60 31.83
CA LYS A 283 -2.73 2.08 32.81
C LYS A 283 -1.46 2.92 32.77
N ILE A 284 -1.08 3.50 33.91
CA ILE A 284 0.20 4.18 34.09
C ILE A 284 1.32 3.13 34.13
N LEU A 285 2.35 3.29 33.31
CA LEU A 285 3.57 2.47 33.32
C LEU A 285 4.62 3.09 34.24
N ASN A 286 4.95 4.36 34.01
CA ASN A 286 6.00 5.08 34.70
C ASN A 286 5.41 6.25 35.50
N THR A 287 5.94 6.46 36.70
CA THR A 287 5.45 7.48 37.65
C THR A 287 5.50 8.89 37.03
N THR A 288 4.34 9.51 36.80
CA THR A 288 4.20 10.74 36.00
C THR A 288 3.22 11.75 36.62
N ASN A 289 3.44 13.04 36.38
CA ASN A 289 2.48 14.13 36.64
C ASN A 289 1.98 14.79 35.34
N THR A 290 2.29 14.21 34.17
CA THR A 290 1.81 14.68 32.86
C THR A 290 1.21 13.54 32.05
N LEU A 291 0.09 13.84 31.39
CA LEU A 291 -0.60 12.97 30.45
C LEU A 291 -0.80 13.74 29.13
N PHE A 292 -1.13 13.07 28.04
CA PHE A 292 -1.42 13.73 26.76
C PHE A 292 -2.54 13.03 25.99
N ILE A 293 -3.12 13.76 25.04
CA ILE A 293 -4.07 13.23 24.04
C ILE A 293 -3.89 13.97 22.71
N ASN A 294 -4.13 13.32 21.56
CA ASN A 294 -4.03 13.97 20.26
C ASN A 294 -5.30 14.78 19.95
N ILE A 295 -5.09 16.05 19.60
CA ILE A 295 -6.13 17.05 19.34
C ILE A 295 -5.66 17.94 18.18
N GLY A 296 -6.33 17.80 17.04
CA GLY A 296 -6.07 18.57 15.82
C GLY A 296 -6.54 20.02 15.91
N SER A 297 -6.18 20.84 14.90
CA SER A 297 -6.49 22.28 14.87
C SER A 297 -8.00 22.60 14.92
N THR A 298 -8.84 21.78 14.27
CA THR A 298 -10.30 21.92 14.15
C THR A 298 -11.10 21.82 15.44
N ILE A 299 -10.53 21.24 16.51
CA ILE A 299 -11.15 21.19 17.84
C ILE A 299 -10.89 22.52 18.53
N ASN A 300 -11.92 23.34 18.72
CA ASN A 300 -11.77 24.71 19.23
C ASN A 300 -12.08 24.84 20.72
N TYR A 301 -13.01 24.02 21.23
CA TYR A 301 -13.53 24.15 22.60
C TYR A 301 -13.28 22.87 23.40
N ILE A 302 -12.35 22.96 24.35
CA ILE A 302 -12.20 22.10 25.53
C ILE A 302 -11.63 23.00 26.63
N TYR A 303 -12.35 23.16 27.74
CA TYR A 303 -11.90 23.89 28.92
C TYR A 303 -11.33 22.92 29.97
N PRO A 304 -10.48 23.38 30.92
CA PRO A 304 -10.03 22.53 32.02
C PRO A 304 -11.18 21.94 32.85
N SER A 305 -12.30 22.65 32.95
CA SER A 305 -13.55 22.20 33.60
C SER A 305 -14.26 21.06 32.87
N ASP A 306 -13.95 20.83 31.58
CA ASP A 306 -14.52 19.74 30.80
C ASP A 306 -13.72 18.44 30.95
N ILE A 307 -12.60 18.44 31.70
CA ILE A 307 -11.66 17.32 31.80
C ILE A 307 -11.55 16.83 33.25
N GLU A 308 -12.02 15.61 33.49
CA GLU A 308 -12.03 14.97 34.80
C GLU A 308 -11.13 13.72 34.78
N ILE A 309 -10.37 13.51 35.85
CA ILE A 309 -9.35 12.45 35.93
C ILE A 309 -9.52 11.72 37.25
N TYR A 310 -9.67 10.39 37.24
CA TYR A 310 -10.07 9.60 38.41
C TYR A 310 -9.15 8.38 38.64
N ASP A 311 -8.62 8.26 39.85
CA ASP A 311 -7.79 7.15 40.29
C ASP A 311 -8.67 6.00 40.80
N CYS A 312 -8.70 4.89 40.05
CA CYS A 312 -9.49 3.71 40.43
C CYS A 312 -9.07 3.08 41.76
N LYS A 313 -7.77 3.13 42.09
CA LYS A 313 -7.21 2.44 43.26
C LYS A 313 -7.48 3.20 44.54
N ASN A 314 -7.47 4.53 44.47
CA ASN A 314 -7.72 5.41 45.60
C ASN A 314 -9.17 5.94 45.65
N LYS A 315 -9.99 5.63 44.63
CA LYS A 315 -11.37 6.10 44.44
C LYS A 315 -11.50 7.62 44.60
N GLN A 316 -10.57 8.35 44.00
CA GLN A 316 -10.39 9.80 44.17
C GLN A 316 -10.13 10.50 42.83
N PHE A 317 -10.70 11.69 42.65
CA PHE A 317 -10.35 12.58 41.55
C PHE A 317 -8.94 13.18 41.70
N ILE A 318 -8.21 13.24 40.59
CA ILE A 318 -6.88 13.83 40.46
C ILE A 318 -7.04 15.23 39.86
N CYS A 319 -6.66 16.26 40.61
CA CYS A 319 -6.83 17.62 40.12
C CYS A 319 -5.90 17.97 38.94
N LEU A 320 -6.49 18.62 37.95
CA LEU A 320 -5.82 19.15 36.78
C LEU A 320 -5.32 20.57 37.08
N HIS A 321 -3.99 20.75 37.17
CA HIS A 321 -3.38 22.04 37.46
C HIS A 321 -3.37 22.98 36.25
N SER A 322 -3.08 22.45 35.06
CA SER A 322 -3.22 23.21 33.80
C SER A 322 -3.28 22.29 32.57
N ILE A 323 -3.80 22.83 31.47
CA ILE A 323 -3.67 22.22 30.14
C ILE A 323 -2.68 23.02 29.28
N THR A 324 -2.08 22.40 28.27
CA THR A 324 -1.21 23.09 27.31
C THR A 324 -1.32 22.42 25.93
N ARG A 325 -1.70 23.20 24.91
CA ARG A 325 -1.96 22.70 23.54
C ARG A 325 -0.73 22.93 22.66
N LEU A 326 -0.18 21.86 22.09
CA LEU A 326 0.94 21.90 21.15
C LEU A 326 0.42 21.78 19.72
N MET A 327 0.14 22.94 19.10
CA MET A 327 -0.41 23.05 17.74
C MET A 327 0.48 22.37 16.68
N THR A 328 1.81 22.43 16.86
CA THR A 328 2.81 21.82 15.95
C THR A 328 2.78 20.29 15.91
N ASN A 329 2.13 19.65 16.89
CA ASN A 329 2.13 18.19 17.07
C ASN A 329 0.71 17.60 17.12
N ASP A 330 -0.33 18.45 17.01
CA ASP A 330 -1.73 18.13 17.25
C ASP A 330 -1.92 17.37 18.59
N MET A 331 -1.58 18.02 19.71
CA MET A 331 -1.69 17.44 21.06
C MET A 331 -2.20 18.43 22.11
N LEU A 332 -2.86 17.89 23.13
CA LEU A 332 -3.14 18.53 24.41
C LEU A 332 -2.40 17.79 25.53
N ILE A 333 -1.56 18.50 26.28
CA ILE A 333 -0.89 18.01 27.48
C ILE A 333 -1.73 18.41 28.70
N LEU A 334 -1.92 17.46 29.61
CA LEU A 334 -2.62 17.60 30.88
C LEU A 334 -1.57 17.57 32.01
N HIS A 335 -1.47 18.65 32.78
CA HIS A 335 -0.55 18.75 33.93
C HIS A 335 -1.32 18.53 35.23
N LEU A 336 -0.93 17.52 35.99
CA LEU A 336 -1.62 17.07 37.20
C LEU A 336 -1.06 17.76 38.45
N SER A 337 -1.92 18.10 39.41
CA SER A 337 -1.54 18.66 40.71
C SER A 337 -0.85 17.64 41.63
N SER A 338 -0.99 16.34 41.34
CA SER A 338 -0.35 15.24 42.07
C SER A 338 0.28 14.23 41.11
N GLN A 339 1.30 13.52 41.60
CA GLN A 339 2.03 12.54 40.79
C GLN A 339 1.35 11.17 40.85
N LEU A 340 1.07 10.59 39.69
CA LEU A 340 0.55 9.23 39.55
C LEU A 340 1.69 8.23 39.68
N SER A 341 1.55 7.25 40.57
CA SER A 341 2.49 6.12 40.64
C SER A 341 2.36 5.21 39.42
N ALA A 342 3.45 4.52 39.10
CA ALA A 342 3.43 3.34 38.23
C ALA A 342 2.29 2.35 38.61
N GLU A 343 1.84 1.59 37.63
CA GLU A 343 0.83 0.54 37.67
C GLU A 343 -0.61 0.95 38.06
N ARG A 344 -0.89 2.24 38.30
CA ARG A 344 -2.27 2.70 38.55
C ARG A 344 -3.13 2.62 37.29
N SER A 345 -4.38 2.17 37.45
CA SER A 345 -5.45 2.40 36.47
C SER A 345 -6.13 3.72 36.76
N VAL A 346 -6.25 4.57 35.75
CA VAL A 346 -6.82 5.91 35.82
C VAL A 346 -7.83 6.06 34.68
N PHE A 347 -8.97 6.71 34.95
CA PHE A 347 -9.87 7.15 33.88
C PHE A 347 -9.65 8.63 33.57
N ILE A 348 -9.68 8.97 32.28
CA ILE A 348 -9.81 10.34 31.77
C ILE A 348 -11.20 10.46 31.16
N ARG A 349 -12.01 11.42 31.62
CA ARG A 349 -13.31 11.79 31.03
C ARG A 349 -13.20 13.20 30.47
N ILE A 350 -13.50 13.37 29.17
CA ILE A 350 -13.73 14.69 28.59
C ILE A 350 -15.23 14.81 28.40
N THR A 351 -15.89 15.55 29.28
CA THR A 351 -17.36 15.68 29.32
C THR A 351 -17.89 16.41 28.09
N LYS A 352 -17.10 17.31 27.50
CA LYS A 352 -17.47 18.10 26.34
C LYS A 352 -16.26 18.48 25.49
N PHE A 353 -16.40 18.30 24.17
CA PHE A 353 -15.56 18.95 23.16
C PHE A 353 -16.41 19.46 22.00
N THR A 354 -15.86 20.36 21.18
CA THR A 354 -16.49 20.79 19.91
C THR A 354 -15.45 21.02 18.82
N SER A 355 -15.67 20.38 17.67
CA SER A 355 -14.93 20.58 16.44
C SER A 355 -15.78 21.22 15.35
N TYR A 356 -15.12 22.00 14.49
CA TYR A 356 -15.69 22.57 13.28
C TYR A 356 -14.87 22.06 12.09
N ILE A 357 -15.52 21.31 11.20
CA ILE A 357 -14.87 20.57 10.13
C ILE A 357 -15.25 21.21 8.79
N GLU A 358 -14.25 21.71 8.07
CA GLU A 358 -14.43 22.45 6.81
C GLU A 358 -14.56 21.54 5.58
N GLN A 359 -15.19 22.05 4.53
CA GLN A 359 -15.42 21.30 3.27
C GLN A 359 -14.13 20.81 2.59
N ARG A 360 -13.01 21.52 2.80
CA ARG A 360 -11.68 21.17 2.24
C ARG A 360 -10.87 20.20 3.13
N SER A 361 -11.46 19.65 4.19
CA SER A 361 -10.75 18.77 5.13
C SER A 361 -10.75 17.30 4.69
N ASN A 362 -9.61 16.62 4.79
CA ASN A 362 -9.51 15.16 4.59
C ASN A 362 -9.99 14.39 5.83
N VAL A 363 -11.13 14.78 6.42
CA VAL A 363 -11.67 14.21 7.68
C VAL A 363 -13.03 13.55 7.46
N VAL A 364 -13.84 14.11 6.55
CA VAL A 364 -15.16 13.59 6.16
C VAL A 364 -15.42 13.87 4.69
N ASN A 365 -16.25 13.05 4.05
CA ASN A 365 -16.83 13.32 2.73
C ASN A 365 -18.34 13.52 2.88
N ILE A 366 -18.91 14.56 2.25
CA ILE A 366 -20.36 14.76 2.17
C ILE A 366 -20.80 14.73 0.70
N GLN A 367 -21.58 13.72 0.34
CA GLN A 367 -22.40 13.72 -0.88
C GLN A 367 -23.73 14.39 -0.56
N SER A 368 -23.97 15.55 -1.16
CA SER A 368 -25.23 16.29 -1.01
C SER A 368 -26.00 16.35 -2.33
N PRO A 369 -27.34 16.21 -2.32
CA PRO A 369 -28.13 16.31 -3.54
C PRO A 369 -28.05 17.73 -4.13
N ARG A 370 -27.72 17.83 -5.42
CA ARG A 370 -27.79 19.11 -6.14
C ARG A 370 -29.23 19.60 -6.21
N ARG A 371 -29.44 20.92 -6.33
CA ARG A 371 -30.79 21.54 -6.29
C ARG A 371 -31.80 20.92 -7.27
N TRP A 372 -31.35 20.41 -8.42
CA TRP A 372 -32.18 19.76 -9.44
C TRP A 372 -32.33 18.23 -9.30
N GLN A 373 -31.73 17.63 -8.25
CA GLN A 373 -31.80 16.19 -7.93
C GLN A 373 -32.51 15.93 -6.58
N LYS A 374 -33.23 16.93 -6.06
CA LYS A 374 -33.93 16.86 -4.78
C LYS A 374 -35.06 15.82 -4.87
N GLY A 375 -34.95 14.74 -4.09
CA GLY A 375 -35.86 13.59 -4.14
C GLY A 375 -35.42 12.42 -5.03
N THR A 376 -34.22 12.47 -5.62
CA THR A 376 -33.61 11.32 -6.35
C THR A 376 -32.14 11.07 -6.01
N SER A 377 -31.43 12.06 -5.46
CA SER A 377 -30.06 11.95 -4.96
C SER A 377 -30.05 11.93 -3.44
N SER A 378 -29.24 11.03 -2.88
CA SER A 378 -29.12 10.76 -1.44
C SER A 378 -28.21 11.77 -0.75
N LEU A 379 -28.43 11.97 0.55
CA LEU A 379 -27.54 12.75 1.42
C LEU A 379 -26.72 11.78 2.26
N ILE A 380 -25.38 11.79 2.11
CA ILE A 380 -24.46 10.85 2.76
C ILE A 380 -23.27 11.62 3.33
N LEU A 381 -23.11 11.63 4.65
CA LEU A 381 -21.86 11.92 5.35
C LEU A 381 -21.10 10.62 5.57
N SER A 382 -19.79 10.60 5.33
CA SER A 382 -18.90 9.48 5.68
C SER A 382 -17.58 9.97 6.26
N SER A 383 -17.07 9.28 7.28
CA SER A 383 -15.76 9.56 7.90
C SER A 383 -14.60 9.15 6.97
N ASN A 384 -13.48 9.88 7.03
CA ASN A 384 -12.22 9.50 6.41
C ASN A 384 -11.06 9.96 7.30
N PHE A 385 -10.52 9.09 8.16
CA PHE A 385 -9.46 9.49 9.09
C PHE A 385 -8.03 9.18 8.60
N GLY A 386 -7.88 8.56 7.42
CA GLY A 386 -6.60 8.38 6.76
C GLY A 386 -5.55 7.69 7.65
N VAL A 387 -4.39 8.33 7.79
CA VAL A 387 -3.29 7.85 8.65
C VAL A 387 -3.36 8.44 10.08
N LYS A 388 -3.84 9.69 10.21
CA LYS A 388 -3.76 10.47 11.46
C LYS A 388 -4.72 11.68 11.53
N ASN A 389 -5.90 11.57 10.94
CA ASN A 389 -6.89 12.66 10.87
C ASN A 389 -8.03 12.47 11.88
N ALA A 390 -8.08 11.39 12.67
CA ALA A 390 -9.11 11.16 13.68
C ALA A 390 -9.10 12.26 14.76
N ARG A 391 -7.89 12.70 15.14
CA ARG A 391 -7.67 13.85 16.03
C ARG A 391 -8.31 15.17 15.55
N MET A 392 -8.68 15.27 14.27
CA MET A 392 -9.36 16.45 13.70
C MET A 392 -10.89 16.40 13.87
N MET A 393 -11.44 15.31 14.41
CA MET A 393 -12.86 15.19 14.72
C MET A 393 -13.11 15.08 16.23
N PHE A 394 -12.30 14.28 16.94
CA PHE A 394 -12.42 14.05 18.38
C PHE A 394 -11.04 13.82 19.06
N PRO A 395 -10.89 14.16 20.35
CA PRO A 395 -9.69 13.83 21.13
C PRO A 395 -9.45 12.32 21.17
N SER A 396 -8.25 11.87 20.81
CA SER A 396 -7.94 10.42 20.69
C SER A 396 -6.44 10.11 20.82
N TYR A 397 -6.08 8.83 20.91
CA TYR A 397 -4.68 8.38 20.88
C TYR A 397 -4.31 7.99 19.44
N ASP A 398 -4.18 9.00 18.59
CA ASP A 398 -4.17 8.87 17.13
C ASP A 398 -2.80 8.44 16.57
N ARG A 399 -2.33 7.25 16.96
CA ARG A 399 -1.11 6.60 16.47
C ARG A 399 -1.42 5.17 16.03
N LEU A 400 -0.83 4.73 14.92
CA LEU A 400 -1.04 3.38 14.36
C LEU A 400 -0.67 2.25 15.33
N GLN A 401 0.40 2.44 16.12
CA GLN A 401 0.84 1.50 17.16
C GLN A 401 -0.20 1.27 18.29
N ILE A 402 -1.22 2.13 18.41
CA ILE A 402 -2.21 2.08 19.49
C ILE A 402 -3.50 1.49 18.93
N LYS A 403 -3.91 0.33 19.46
CA LYS A 403 -5.22 -0.29 19.21
C LYS A 403 -5.96 -0.48 20.53
N ILE A 404 -7.21 -0.06 20.58
CA ILE A 404 -8.01 -0.02 21.82
C ILE A 404 -9.41 -0.59 21.51
N PRO A 405 -9.99 -1.42 22.39
CA PRO A 405 -11.42 -1.67 22.41
C PRO A 405 -12.19 -0.34 22.46
N THR A 406 -12.91 -0.06 21.37
CA THR A 406 -13.57 1.23 21.16
C THR A 406 -15.08 1.08 21.08
N THR A 407 -15.80 1.68 22.02
CA THR A 407 -17.27 1.81 21.96
C THR A 407 -17.62 3.13 21.28
N LEU A 408 -18.31 3.07 20.15
CA LEU A 408 -18.79 4.27 19.44
C LEU A 408 -20.29 4.46 19.64
N THR A 409 -20.68 5.69 19.96
CA THR A 409 -22.08 6.11 20.03
C THR A 409 -22.28 7.39 19.22
N ILE A 410 -23.32 7.42 18.37
CA ILE A 410 -23.63 8.56 17.49
C ILE A 410 -25.07 9.03 17.72
N THR A 411 -25.22 10.28 18.13
CA THR A 411 -26.51 10.99 18.22
C THR A 411 -26.71 11.88 16.98
N THR A 412 -27.83 11.71 16.28
CA THR A 412 -28.18 12.54 15.11
C THR A 412 -29.69 12.74 15.00
N SER A 413 -30.16 13.63 14.11
CA SER A 413 -31.59 13.86 13.90
C SER A 413 -32.30 12.58 13.44
N ALA A 414 -33.53 12.35 13.90
CA ALA A 414 -34.26 11.11 13.69
C ALA A 414 -34.57 10.78 12.21
N GLU A 415 -34.38 11.72 11.28
CA GLU A 415 -34.51 11.50 9.83
C GLU A 415 -33.32 10.76 9.19
N TYR A 416 -32.19 10.65 9.89
CA TYR A 416 -30.98 9.97 9.40
C TYR A 416 -30.89 8.55 9.94
N ASP A 417 -30.23 7.68 9.16
CA ASP A 417 -29.71 6.40 9.60
C ASP A 417 -28.20 6.42 9.73
N VAL A 418 -27.67 5.59 10.61
CA VAL A 418 -26.24 5.50 10.92
C VAL A 418 -25.71 4.08 10.70
N ARG A 419 -24.45 3.97 10.27
CA ARG A 419 -23.64 2.74 10.25
C ARG A 419 -22.23 3.02 10.74
N SER A 420 -21.55 1.98 11.20
CA SER A 420 -20.18 2.03 11.74
C SER A 420 -19.43 0.72 11.42
N ASN A 421 -18.18 0.61 11.88
CA ASN A 421 -17.34 -0.59 11.84
C ASN A 421 -18.05 -1.87 12.32
N PHE A 422 -18.86 -1.74 13.38
CA PHE A 422 -19.36 -2.87 14.15
C PHE A 422 -20.90 -2.95 14.11
N PRO A 423 -21.49 -4.11 14.47
CA PRO A 423 -22.93 -4.25 14.56
C PRO A 423 -23.57 -3.22 15.52
N LEU A 424 -24.78 -2.80 15.19
CA LEU A 424 -25.59 -1.90 16.01
C LEU A 424 -26.08 -2.66 17.26
N ASN A 425 -25.79 -2.12 18.44
CA ASN A 425 -26.18 -2.73 19.71
C ASN A 425 -27.57 -2.26 20.17
N SER A 426 -27.80 -0.94 20.11
CA SER A 426 -29.07 -0.33 20.50
C SER A 426 -29.31 0.99 19.78
N VAL A 427 -30.58 1.39 19.71
CA VAL A 427 -31.03 2.73 19.31
C VAL A 427 -31.98 3.24 20.38
N SER A 428 -31.77 4.46 20.85
CA SER A 428 -32.72 5.17 21.71
C SER A 428 -33.13 6.48 21.05
N THR A 429 -34.43 6.78 21.07
CA THR A 429 -34.94 8.11 20.70
C THR A 429 -34.71 9.06 21.87
N ILE A 430 -34.32 10.29 21.57
CA ILE A 430 -34.18 11.40 22.52
C ILE A 430 -35.02 12.54 21.94
N ASP A 431 -36.11 12.89 22.61
CA ASP A 431 -36.90 14.07 22.30
C ASP A 431 -36.30 15.28 23.05
N GLU A 432 -35.79 16.26 22.31
CA GLU A 432 -35.37 17.57 22.84
C GLU A 432 -36.35 18.65 22.36
N ASP A 433 -36.39 19.81 23.04
CA ASP A 433 -37.21 20.96 22.60
C ASP A 433 -36.88 21.43 21.16
N ASP A 434 -35.65 21.12 20.70
CA ASP A 434 -35.07 21.42 19.39
C ASP A 434 -35.16 20.20 18.42
N GLY A 435 -36.10 19.28 18.65
CA GLY A 435 -36.47 18.20 17.73
C GLY A 435 -36.21 16.77 18.22
N GLN A 436 -36.57 15.78 17.38
CA GLN A 436 -36.35 14.37 17.67
C GLN A 436 -34.97 13.90 17.19
N TYR A 437 -34.23 13.28 18.09
CA TYR A 437 -32.90 12.72 17.84
C TYR A 437 -32.90 11.21 18.10
N LYS A 438 -31.94 10.50 17.49
CA LYS A 438 -31.67 9.08 17.73
C LYS A 438 -30.21 8.92 18.13
N LYS A 439 -29.98 8.24 19.25
CA LYS A 439 -28.66 7.82 19.74
C LYS A 439 -28.44 6.35 19.38
N TYR A 440 -27.54 6.11 18.43
CA TYR A 440 -27.13 4.81 17.89
C TYR A 440 -25.85 4.36 18.60
N THR A 441 -25.91 3.27 19.38
CA THR A 441 -24.75 2.69 20.08
C THR A 441 -24.30 1.42 19.38
N PHE A 442 -23.00 1.31 19.06
CA PHE A 442 -22.41 0.17 18.37
C PHE A 442 -21.74 -0.83 19.35
N GLN A 443 -21.59 -2.08 18.92
CA GLN A 443 -20.90 -3.12 19.71
C GLN A 443 -19.38 -2.93 19.68
N THR A 444 -18.71 -3.27 20.78
CA THR A 444 -17.26 -3.15 20.93
C THR A 444 -16.62 -4.50 20.63
N ILE A 445 -15.98 -4.65 19.46
CA ILE A 445 -15.43 -5.94 19.00
C ILE A 445 -13.96 -5.78 18.62
N GLY A 446 -13.09 -6.51 19.31
CA GLY A 446 -11.64 -6.43 19.10
C GLY A 446 -11.04 -5.10 19.54
N SER A 447 -9.91 -4.74 18.94
CA SER A 447 -9.17 -3.50 19.24
C SER A 447 -8.77 -2.80 17.95
N ILE A 448 -9.05 -1.49 17.86
CA ILE A 448 -8.83 -0.69 16.64
C ILE A 448 -8.08 0.62 16.95
N SER A 449 -7.38 1.15 15.96
CA SER A 449 -6.72 2.45 16.06
C SER A 449 -7.70 3.59 15.77
N ALA A 450 -7.44 4.80 16.28
CA ALA A 450 -8.37 5.92 16.13
C ALA A 450 -8.68 6.25 14.65
N ASN A 451 -7.70 6.10 13.75
CA ASN A 451 -7.86 6.29 12.32
C ASN A 451 -8.63 5.16 11.59
N GLN A 452 -8.86 4.02 12.26
CA GLN A 452 -9.67 2.90 11.76
C GLN A 452 -11.16 3.01 12.15
N ILE A 453 -11.51 3.93 13.06
CA ILE A 453 -12.91 4.25 13.38
C ILE A 453 -13.56 4.79 12.10
N ALA A 454 -14.65 4.18 11.67
CA ALA A 454 -15.36 4.56 10.46
C ALA A 454 -16.87 4.51 10.65
N PHE A 455 -17.57 5.54 10.20
CA PHE A 455 -19.02 5.63 10.23
C PHE A 455 -19.59 6.43 9.05
N SER A 456 -20.89 6.28 8.84
CA SER A 456 -21.65 7.09 7.91
C SER A 456 -23.01 7.45 8.49
N ILE A 457 -23.46 8.67 8.23
CA ILE A 457 -24.79 9.19 8.54
C ILE A 457 -25.45 9.55 7.22
N PHE A 458 -26.62 8.97 6.92
CA PHE A 458 -27.23 9.10 5.60
C PHE A 458 -28.75 9.16 5.63
N LYS A 459 -29.32 9.66 4.53
CA LYS A 459 -30.74 9.75 4.25
C LYS A 459 -31.02 9.56 2.75
N ASP A 460 -32.22 9.07 2.44
CA ASP A 460 -32.70 8.83 1.07
C ASP A 460 -31.80 7.86 0.26
N THR A 461 -31.22 6.86 0.94
CA THR A 461 -30.44 5.75 0.36
C THR A 461 -31.32 4.51 0.12
N GLN A 462 -30.72 3.46 -0.44
CA GLN A 462 -31.26 2.10 -0.44
C GLN A 462 -30.23 1.11 0.12
N ASN A 463 -30.71 0.13 0.89
CA ASN A 463 -29.90 -0.94 1.45
C ASN A 463 -30.24 -2.26 0.74
N LEU A 464 -29.20 -3.01 0.39
CA LEU A 464 -29.26 -4.35 -0.22
C LEU A 464 -28.48 -5.32 0.67
N PHE A 465 -28.95 -6.55 0.80
CA PHE A 465 -28.39 -7.52 1.73
C PHE A 465 -28.21 -8.88 1.07
N ASP A 466 -27.03 -9.47 1.22
CA ASP A 466 -26.87 -10.92 1.13
C ASP A 466 -26.81 -11.50 2.54
N LYS A 467 -27.88 -12.19 2.93
CA LYS A 467 -28.02 -12.93 4.20
C LYS A 467 -27.69 -14.42 4.06
N THR A 468 -27.21 -14.85 2.90
CA THR A 468 -26.77 -16.23 2.62
C THR A 468 -25.25 -16.39 2.73
N SER A 469 -24.52 -15.27 2.76
CA SER A 469 -23.12 -15.20 3.17
C SER A 469 -22.99 -15.11 4.70
N ASN A 470 -21.83 -15.56 5.20
CA ASN A 470 -21.37 -15.35 6.57
C ASN A 470 -19.95 -14.78 6.43
N PRO A 471 -19.69 -13.49 6.73
CA PRO A 471 -20.59 -12.49 7.30
C PRO A 471 -21.80 -12.12 6.42
N GLU A 472 -22.83 -11.53 7.02
CA GLU A 472 -23.88 -10.84 6.26
C GLU A 472 -23.25 -9.64 5.51
N ILE A 473 -23.53 -9.49 4.22
CA ILE A 473 -23.03 -8.38 3.40
C ILE A 473 -24.16 -7.36 3.22
N GLU A 474 -23.98 -6.12 3.70
CA GLU A 474 -24.87 -4.98 3.43
C GLU A 474 -24.22 -4.04 2.40
N LEU A 475 -24.89 -3.77 1.28
CA LEU A 475 -24.53 -2.72 0.33
C LEU A 475 -25.51 -1.55 0.47
N ILE A 476 -24.97 -0.38 0.78
CA ILE A 476 -25.70 0.89 0.91
C ILE A 476 -25.32 1.75 -0.28
N THR A 477 -26.32 2.26 -1.00
CA THR A 477 -26.11 3.02 -2.24
C THR A 477 -27.23 4.03 -2.46
N ALA A 478 -27.04 4.97 -3.39
CA ALA A 478 -28.04 5.99 -3.67
C ALA A 478 -29.31 5.41 -4.32
N GLN A 479 -30.47 6.02 -4.06
CA GLN A 479 -31.78 5.50 -4.51
C GLN A 479 -31.96 5.42 -6.04
N HIS A 480 -31.21 6.21 -6.82
CA HIS A 480 -31.37 6.27 -8.27
C HIS A 480 -30.71 5.11 -9.03
N ILE A 481 -29.80 4.36 -8.40
CA ILE A 481 -29.10 3.22 -9.01
C ILE A 481 -29.99 1.94 -8.90
N LYS A 482 -29.88 0.98 -9.82
CA LYS A 482 -30.85 -0.13 -9.88
C LYS A 482 -30.35 -1.38 -9.16
N LYS A 483 -31.23 -1.98 -8.35
CA LYS A 483 -30.92 -3.16 -7.51
C LYS A 483 -30.34 -4.38 -8.25
N LYS A 484 -30.66 -4.55 -9.55
CA LYS A 484 -30.18 -5.68 -10.36
C LYS A 484 -28.70 -5.57 -10.74
N ASP A 485 -28.10 -4.40 -10.59
CA ASP A 485 -26.79 -4.07 -11.15
C ASP A 485 -25.64 -4.55 -10.25
N PHE A 486 -25.94 -5.13 -9.07
CA PHE A 486 -24.97 -5.45 -8.00
C PHE A 486 -24.81 -6.94 -7.65
N ASN A 487 -25.49 -7.88 -8.33
CA ASN A 487 -25.35 -9.32 -8.00
C ASN A 487 -23.90 -9.83 -8.10
N TRP A 488 -23.10 -9.26 -9.01
CA TRP A 488 -21.67 -9.56 -9.16
C TRP A 488 -20.86 -9.17 -7.93
N LEU A 489 -21.23 -8.08 -7.24
CA LEU A 489 -20.50 -7.55 -6.10
C LEU A 489 -20.63 -8.50 -4.90
N PHE A 490 -21.84 -8.98 -4.60
CA PHE A 490 -22.04 -9.96 -3.53
C PHE A 490 -21.28 -11.27 -3.80
N GLN A 491 -21.29 -11.74 -5.06
CA GLN A 491 -20.54 -12.94 -5.47
C GLN A 491 -19.02 -12.75 -5.36
N GLU A 492 -18.49 -11.60 -5.77
CA GLU A 492 -17.06 -11.30 -5.70
C GLU A 492 -16.60 -11.10 -4.24
N VAL A 493 -17.35 -10.32 -3.44
CA VAL A 493 -17.08 -10.12 -2.01
C VAL A 493 -17.03 -11.46 -1.27
N ARG A 494 -18.03 -12.32 -1.49
CA ARG A 494 -18.06 -13.67 -0.92
C ARG A 494 -16.86 -14.50 -1.36
N THR A 495 -16.53 -14.54 -2.66
CA THR A 495 -15.43 -15.37 -3.16
C THR A 495 -14.07 -14.93 -2.60
N VAL A 496 -13.85 -13.61 -2.42
CA VAL A 496 -12.63 -13.08 -1.80
C VAL A 496 -12.58 -13.38 -0.29
N ILE A 497 -13.72 -13.36 0.41
CA ILE A 497 -13.81 -13.78 1.82
C ILE A 497 -13.51 -15.29 1.94
N ASP A 498 -14.15 -16.15 1.15
CA ASP A 498 -13.95 -17.60 1.17
C ASP A 498 -12.46 -17.95 0.90
N GLU A 499 -11.80 -17.24 -0.02
CA GLU A 499 -10.35 -17.34 -0.28
C GLU A 499 -9.47 -16.83 0.86
N MET A 500 -9.85 -15.74 1.54
CA MET A 500 -9.12 -15.20 2.69
C MET A 500 -9.27 -16.05 3.95
N GLU A 501 -10.45 -16.62 4.21
CA GLU A 501 -10.63 -17.60 5.30
C GLU A 501 -9.77 -18.86 5.04
N SER A 502 -9.74 -19.34 3.80
CA SER A 502 -8.90 -20.46 3.36
C SER A 502 -7.39 -20.18 3.51
N LEU A 503 -6.92 -18.98 3.16
CA LEU A 503 -5.52 -18.58 3.28
C LEU A 503 -5.08 -18.29 4.73
N THR A 504 -5.97 -17.78 5.57
CA THR A 504 -5.66 -17.45 6.99
C THR A 504 -5.96 -18.59 7.95
N ASN A 505 -6.64 -19.64 7.49
CA ASN A 505 -7.22 -20.72 8.32
C ASN A 505 -8.02 -20.18 9.52
N SER A 506 -8.71 -19.05 9.31
CA SER A 506 -9.45 -18.32 10.34
C SER A 506 -10.66 -17.64 9.70
N LYS A 507 -11.79 -17.64 10.42
CA LYS A 507 -13.01 -17.00 9.92
C LYS A 507 -12.92 -15.48 9.98
N TYR A 508 -13.72 -14.81 9.16
CA TYR A 508 -13.92 -13.37 9.26
C TYR A 508 -14.44 -13.00 10.68
N PRO A 509 -13.74 -12.16 11.46
CA PRO A 509 -14.04 -11.94 12.89
C PRO A 509 -15.36 -11.23 13.22
N LEU A 510 -16.02 -10.59 12.24
CA LEU A 510 -17.24 -9.81 12.46
C LEU A 510 -18.45 -10.53 11.83
N SER A 511 -19.63 -10.38 12.43
CA SER A 511 -20.86 -11.01 11.90
C SER A 511 -21.37 -10.38 10.59
N LYS A 512 -20.86 -9.20 10.23
CA LYS A 512 -21.34 -8.38 9.13
C LYS A 512 -20.21 -7.57 8.49
N LEU A 513 -20.29 -7.36 7.17
CA LEU A 513 -19.48 -6.42 6.41
C LEU A 513 -20.42 -5.42 5.71
N THR A 514 -20.24 -4.12 5.96
CA THR A 514 -21.02 -3.06 5.30
C THR A 514 -20.17 -2.37 4.23
N ILE A 515 -20.73 -2.20 3.04
CA ILE A 515 -20.14 -1.53 1.88
C ILE A 515 -21.01 -0.32 1.55
N LEU A 516 -20.42 0.88 1.55
CA LEU A 516 -21.07 2.14 1.22
C LEU A 516 -20.61 2.64 -0.15
N ALA A 517 -21.54 2.83 -1.08
CA ALA A 517 -21.31 3.52 -2.34
C ALA A 517 -21.60 5.02 -2.18
N THR A 518 -20.59 5.88 -2.34
CA THR A 518 -20.75 7.34 -2.19
C THR A 518 -19.68 8.12 -2.96
N SER A 519 -19.88 9.41 -3.17
CA SER A 519 -18.90 10.32 -3.79
C SER A 519 -17.70 10.60 -2.87
N ILE A 520 -16.62 9.83 -3.02
CA ILE A 520 -15.32 10.03 -2.36
C ILE A 520 -14.21 10.46 -3.34
N ASN A 521 -13.21 11.17 -2.83
CA ASN A 521 -12.03 11.62 -3.60
C ASN A 521 -11.02 10.48 -3.89
N TYR A 522 -11.16 9.34 -3.23
CA TYR A 522 -10.36 8.12 -3.39
C TYR A 522 -11.18 7.08 -4.16
N ASP A 523 -10.58 6.00 -4.67
CA ASP A 523 -11.35 4.96 -5.37
C ASP A 523 -12.01 3.96 -4.41
N VAL A 524 -11.35 3.70 -3.27
CA VAL A 524 -11.89 2.94 -2.13
C VAL A 524 -11.21 3.37 -0.83
N LEU A 525 -11.96 3.31 0.28
CA LEU A 525 -11.45 3.39 1.66
C LEU A 525 -11.89 2.10 2.36
N SER A 526 -10.99 1.45 3.11
CA SER A 526 -11.29 0.21 3.85
C SER A 526 -10.95 0.39 5.32
N SER A 527 -11.91 0.08 6.18
CA SER A 527 -11.81 0.11 7.64
C SER A 527 -12.44 -1.18 8.20
N PRO A 528 -12.14 -1.61 9.44
CA PRO A 528 -12.69 -2.84 10.02
C PRO A 528 -14.22 -2.88 9.88
N GLY A 529 -14.79 -3.88 9.21
CA GLY A 529 -16.23 -4.06 9.00
C GLY A 529 -16.93 -3.05 8.09
N PHE A 530 -16.24 -2.00 7.62
CA PHE A 530 -16.82 -0.88 6.87
C PHE A 530 -15.93 -0.47 5.68
N ILE A 531 -16.42 -0.68 4.46
CA ILE A 531 -15.73 -0.30 3.21
C ILE A 531 -16.53 0.82 2.54
N ILE A 532 -15.86 1.88 2.09
CA ILE A 532 -16.47 2.97 1.31
C ILE A 532 -15.89 2.90 -0.10
N VAL A 533 -16.75 2.62 -1.09
CA VAL A 533 -16.38 2.57 -2.51
C VAL A 533 -16.92 3.81 -3.22
N LYS A 534 -16.14 4.34 -4.16
CA LYS A 534 -16.57 5.44 -5.03
C LYS A 534 -17.77 5.02 -5.88
N GLU A 535 -18.88 5.75 -5.76
CA GLU A 535 -20.16 5.46 -6.42
C GLU A 535 -20.00 5.10 -7.92
N ALA A 536 -19.32 5.96 -8.67
CA ALA A 536 -19.03 5.77 -10.10
C ALA A 536 -18.20 4.51 -10.43
N SER A 537 -17.38 4.00 -9.52
CA SER A 537 -16.64 2.75 -9.74
C SER A 537 -17.60 1.55 -9.82
N LEU A 538 -18.68 1.55 -9.04
CA LEU A 538 -19.67 0.48 -9.03
C LEU A 538 -20.66 0.55 -10.21
N GLU A 539 -20.93 1.74 -10.74
CA GLU A 539 -21.72 1.91 -11.98
C GLU A 539 -21.05 1.21 -13.18
N TYR A 540 -19.71 1.16 -13.21
CA TYR A 540 -18.92 0.61 -14.31
C TYR A 540 -18.29 -0.75 -13.98
N SER A 541 -19.12 -1.74 -13.66
CA SER A 541 -18.79 -3.17 -13.42
C SER A 541 -18.19 -3.95 -14.61
N LYS A 542 -17.60 -3.23 -15.59
CA LYS A 542 -16.78 -3.75 -16.68
C LYS A 542 -15.33 -3.27 -16.62
N TYR A 543 -15.01 -2.39 -15.67
CA TYR A 543 -13.69 -1.80 -15.50
C TYR A 543 -12.89 -2.63 -14.49
N TYR A 544 -11.82 -3.31 -14.93
CA TYR A 544 -11.10 -4.26 -14.08
C TYR A 544 -10.58 -3.62 -12.78
N GLN A 545 -10.28 -2.32 -12.81
CA GLN A 545 -9.79 -1.58 -11.65
C GLN A 545 -10.80 -1.56 -10.51
N THR A 546 -12.11 -1.45 -10.80
CA THR A 546 -13.18 -1.55 -9.79
C THR A 546 -13.07 -2.86 -9.01
N HIS A 547 -12.93 -3.97 -9.73
CA HIS A 547 -12.75 -5.29 -9.14
C HIS A 547 -11.46 -5.34 -8.31
N THR A 548 -10.31 -4.92 -8.84
CA THR A 548 -9.04 -4.96 -8.07
C THR A 548 -9.06 -4.08 -6.82
N PHE A 549 -9.74 -2.92 -6.85
CA PHE A 549 -9.89 -2.07 -5.66
C PHE A 549 -10.82 -2.69 -4.63
N LEU A 550 -11.94 -3.27 -5.05
CA LEU A 550 -12.87 -3.99 -4.17
C LEU A 550 -12.17 -5.21 -3.52
N ILE A 551 -11.52 -6.06 -4.33
CA ILE A 551 -10.73 -7.21 -3.89
C ILE A 551 -9.69 -6.78 -2.85
N LYS A 552 -8.87 -5.76 -3.15
CA LYS A 552 -7.87 -5.23 -2.21
C LYS A 552 -8.50 -4.71 -0.91
N ALA A 553 -9.63 -4.01 -0.98
CA ALA A 553 -10.32 -3.48 0.20
C ALA A 553 -10.89 -4.59 1.11
N ILE A 554 -11.31 -5.73 0.55
CA ILE A 554 -11.76 -6.91 1.31
C ILE A 554 -10.55 -7.62 1.96
N ILE A 555 -9.46 -7.84 1.21
CA ILE A 555 -8.22 -8.43 1.76
C ILE A 555 -7.67 -7.55 2.90
N GLN A 556 -7.76 -6.23 2.77
CA GLN A 556 -7.36 -5.25 3.79
C GLN A 556 -8.11 -5.38 5.11
N GLN A 557 -9.27 -6.06 5.14
CA GLN A 557 -9.93 -6.40 6.40
C GLN A 557 -9.00 -7.21 7.33
N TRP A 558 -8.30 -8.22 6.80
CA TRP A 558 -7.27 -8.93 7.56
C TRP A 558 -5.97 -8.13 7.62
N ILE A 559 -5.40 -7.76 6.46
CA ILE A 559 -4.07 -7.15 6.35
C ILE A 559 -4.19 -5.63 6.13
N GLY A 560 -4.32 -4.90 7.22
CA GLY A 560 -4.35 -3.44 7.30
C GLY A 560 -5.41 -2.92 8.28
N ASN A 561 -6.43 -3.72 8.53
CA ASN A 561 -7.46 -3.46 9.53
C ASN A 561 -7.21 -4.31 10.78
N PHE A 562 -7.56 -5.60 10.80
CA PHE A 562 -7.40 -6.46 11.99
C PHE A 562 -5.93 -6.62 12.40
N ILE A 563 -5.02 -6.85 11.44
CA ILE A 563 -3.56 -6.85 11.60
C ILE A 563 -3.03 -5.63 10.84
N SER A 564 -2.30 -4.70 11.46
CA SER A 564 -1.89 -3.44 10.78
C SER A 564 -0.45 -3.03 11.11
N SER A 565 0.16 -2.21 10.26
CA SER A 565 1.49 -1.63 10.52
C SER A 565 1.52 -0.88 11.85
N GLU A 566 2.54 -1.13 12.67
CA GLU A 566 2.81 -0.37 13.90
C GLU A 566 3.18 1.10 13.59
N LYS A 567 3.92 1.33 12.50
CA LYS A 567 4.56 2.63 12.19
C LYS A 567 4.15 3.18 10.83
N SER A 568 4.14 4.51 10.70
CA SER A 568 3.78 5.25 9.47
C SER A 568 4.76 5.05 8.32
N ASN A 569 6.04 4.87 8.63
CA ASN A 569 7.11 4.60 7.67
C ASN A 569 7.16 3.14 7.21
N GLU A 570 6.51 2.21 7.92
CA GLU A 570 6.50 0.77 7.61
C GLU A 570 5.26 0.32 6.80
N LEU A 571 4.31 1.23 6.55
CA LEU A 571 3.07 0.97 5.82
C LEU A 571 3.26 0.37 4.41
N CYS A 572 4.39 0.62 3.75
CA CYS A 572 4.69 -0.01 2.45
C CYS A 572 4.88 -1.53 2.53
N ILE A 573 5.20 -2.10 3.70
CA ILE A 573 5.26 -3.56 3.90
C ILE A 573 3.86 -4.16 3.79
N GLN A 574 2.90 -3.53 4.49
CA GLN A 574 1.48 -3.87 4.46
C GLN A 574 0.90 -3.71 3.05
N ASP A 575 1.17 -2.60 2.37
CA ASP A 575 0.69 -2.38 1.00
C ASP A 575 1.32 -3.35 -0.01
N GLY A 576 2.61 -3.69 0.15
CA GLY A 576 3.29 -4.70 -0.64
C GLY A 576 2.65 -6.09 -0.53
N LEU A 577 2.33 -6.52 0.70
CA LEU A 577 1.64 -7.79 0.92
C LEU A 577 0.21 -7.75 0.34
N LEU A 578 -0.52 -6.64 0.54
CA LEU A 578 -1.86 -6.44 -0.02
C LEU A 578 -1.90 -6.52 -1.54
N ASN A 579 -1.00 -5.83 -2.24
CA ASN A 579 -0.93 -5.86 -3.70
C ASN A 579 -0.61 -7.28 -4.20
N TYR A 580 0.27 -8.02 -3.52
CA TYR A 580 0.60 -9.38 -3.93
C TYR A 580 -0.53 -10.39 -3.64
N LEU A 581 -1.29 -10.20 -2.57
CA LEU A 581 -2.52 -10.96 -2.29
C LEU A 581 -3.62 -10.63 -3.30
N GLU A 582 -3.80 -9.36 -3.67
CA GLU A 582 -4.72 -8.95 -4.74
C GLU A 582 -4.38 -9.68 -6.04
N TRP A 583 -3.14 -9.60 -6.54
CA TRP A 583 -2.73 -10.31 -7.76
C TRP A 583 -3.00 -11.82 -7.67
N THR A 584 -2.78 -12.41 -6.49
CA THR A 584 -2.96 -13.85 -6.28
C THR A 584 -4.42 -14.26 -6.34
N ILE A 585 -5.31 -13.53 -5.65
CA ILE A 585 -6.75 -13.84 -5.58
C ILE A 585 -7.45 -13.41 -6.88
N SER A 586 -7.16 -12.21 -7.41
CA SER A 586 -7.79 -11.71 -8.65
C SER A 586 -7.44 -12.56 -9.88
N SER A 587 -6.27 -13.21 -9.90
CA SER A 587 -5.91 -14.18 -10.95
C SER A 587 -6.78 -15.45 -10.98
N LYS A 588 -7.54 -15.73 -9.92
CA LYS A 588 -8.54 -16.81 -9.87
C LYS A 588 -9.94 -16.36 -10.31
N LEU A 589 -10.20 -15.05 -10.35
CA LEU A 589 -11.54 -14.51 -10.58
C LEU A 589 -11.77 -14.22 -12.08
N PRO A 590 -12.94 -14.59 -12.62
CA PRO A 590 -13.26 -14.40 -14.04
C PRO A 590 -13.47 -12.92 -14.41
N THR A 591 -13.66 -12.04 -13.42
CA THR A 591 -13.84 -10.59 -13.56
C THR A 591 -12.55 -9.86 -13.94
N VAL A 592 -11.39 -10.36 -13.48
CA VAL A 592 -10.07 -9.73 -13.74
C VAL A 592 -9.26 -10.52 -14.75
N ASN A 593 -9.16 -11.85 -14.61
CA ASN A 593 -8.50 -12.76 -15.57
C ASN A 593 -7.10 -12.29 -16.07
N MET A 594 -6.30 -11.70 -15.18
CA MET A 594 -4.90 -11.34 -15.43
C MET A 594 -3.97 -12.28 -14.66
N LYS A 595 -2.85 -12.71 -15.26
CA LYS A 595 -1.93 -13.63 -14.57
C LYS A 595 -1.06 -12.85 -13.59
N ILE A 596 -0.69 -13.51 -12.48
CA ILE A 596 0.27 -12.99 -11.49
C ILE A 596 1.60 -12.57 -12.15
N ILE A 597 2.05 -13.32 -13.16
CA ILE A 597 3.32 -13.04 -13.87
C ILE A 597 3.24 -11.75 -14.69
N ASP A 598 2.08 -11.41 -15.26
CA ASP A 598 1.88 -10.21 -16.07
C ASP A 598 1.93 -8.97 -15.16
N ARG A 599 1.20 -9.00 -14.04
CA ARG A 599 1.23 -7.99 -12.97
C ARG A 599 2.64 -7.78 -12.40
N TYR A 600 3.34 -8.88 -12.11
CA TYR A 600 4.71 -8.84 -11.61
C TYR A 600 5.67 -8.23 -12.64
N LEU A 601 5.54 -8.56 -13.93
CA LEU A 601 6.39 -8.02 -14.99
C LEU A 601 6.15 -6.52 -15.20
N GLU A 602 4.88 -6.09 -15.17
CA GLU A 602 4.47 -4.68 -15.21
C GLU A 602 5.11 -3.88 -14.06
N ALA A 603 4.99 -4.40 -12.83
CA ALA A 603 5.55 -3.79 -11.62
C ALA A 603 7.10 -3.79 -11.59
N LYS A 604 7.74 -4.92 -11.92
CA LYS A 604 9.21 -5.05 -12.03
C LYS A 604 9.76 -4.05 -13.05
N THR A 605 9.12 -3.92 -14.20
CA THR A 605 9.55 -3.02 -15.28
C THR A 605 9.42 -1.54 -14.87
N ARG A 606 8.33 -1.15 -14.19
CA ARG A 606 8.16 0.22 -13.67
C ARG A 606 9.20 0.55 -12.59
N SER A 607 9.31 -0.30 -11.56
CA SER A 607 10.24 -0.09 -10.44
C SER A 607 11.70 -0.04 -10.91
N MET A 608 12.14 -0.99 -11.76
CA MET A 608 13.51 -0.94 -12.31
C MET A 608 13.75 0.31 -13.14
N ARG A 609 12.76 0.80 -13.92
CA ARG A 609 12.86 2.05 -14.68
C ARG A 609 12.95 3.29 -13.78
N ASN A 610 12.27 3.30 -12.64
CA ASN A 610 12.32 4.39 -11.67
C ASN A 610 13.72 4.48 -11.05
N GLU A 611 14.22 3.36 -10.50
CA GLU A 611 15.58 3.25 -9.97
C GLU A 611 16.63 3.61 -11.06
N ASP A 612 16.52 3.06 -12.27
CA ASP A 612 17.38 3.35 -13.44
C ASP A 612 17.44 4.84 -13.79
N SER A 613 16.36 5.60 -13.56
CA SER A 613 16.28 7.02 -13.86
C SER A 613 16.91 7.92 -12.80
N GLY A 614 17.10 7.42 -11.57
CA GLY A 614 17.51 8.21 -10.41
C GLY A 614 16.50 9.29 -9.98
N PHE A 615 15.31 9.35 -10.61
CA PHE A 615 14.28 10.37 -10.34
C PHE A 615 13.63 10.19 -8.97
N ASP A 616 13.50 8.94 -8.51
CA ASP A 616 13.27 8.63 -7.11
C ASP A 616 14.02 7.33 -6.72
N ASN A 617 14.81 7.38 -5.65
CA ASN A 617 15.39 6.17 -5.06
C ASN A 617 14.29 5.48 -4.27
N GLU A 618 13.80 4.31 -4.71
CA GLU A 618 12.62 3.64 -4.13
C GLU A 618 12.93 2.99 -2.76
N LEU A 619 13.22 3.83 -1.77
CA LEU A 619 13.28 3.51 -0.34
C LEU A 619 11.86 3.37 0.17
N LEU A 620 11.50 2.18 0.65
CA LEU A 620 10.13 1.87 1.07
C LEU A 620 9.86 2.22 2.54
N LEU A 621 10.91 2.45 3.34
CA LEU A 621 10.80 3.04 4.68
C LEU A 621 10.79 4.57 4.60
N ARG A 622 9.60 5.15 4.39
CA ARG A 622 9.36 6.60 4.27
C ARG A 622 8.05 6.97 4.94
N ASP A 623 8.01 8.06 5.70
CA ASP A 623 6.78 8.50 6.36
C ASP A 623 5.65 8.81 5.35
N ILE A 624 4.51 8.17 5.60
CA ILE A 624 3.25 8.33 4.89
C ILE A 624 2.34 9.23 5.73
N LYS A 625 1.83 10.31 5.14
CA LYS A 625 1.03 11.33 5.84
C LYS A 625 -0.47 11.26 5.51
N ASP A 626 -0.83 10.74 4.34
CA ASP A 626 -2.19 10.59 3.81
C ASP A 626 -2.33 9.23 3.11
N ILE A 627 -3.54 8.77 2.78
CA ILE A 627 -3.73 7.52 2.01
C ILE A 627 -3.18 7.67 0.59
N SER A 628 -3.28 8.87 -0.01
CA SER A 628 -2.80 9.17 -1.36
C SER A 628 -1.28 9.03 -1.52
N ASP A 629 -0.51 9.17 -0.42
CA ASP A 629 0.93 8.89 -0.41
C ASP A 629 1.24 7.41 -0.71
N ILE A 630 0.38 6.46 -0.33
CA ILE A 630 0.67 5.02 -0.38
C ILE A 630 0.82 4.55 -1.82
N SER A 631 -0.10 4.93 -2.71
CA SER A 631 -0.07 4.55 -4.13
C SER A 631 1.11 5.15 -4.89
N VAL A 632 1.67 6.27 -4.40
CA VAL A 632 2.86 6.92 -4.97
C VAL A 632 4.16 6.33 -4.40
N LYS A 633 4.25 6.17 -3.07
CA LYS A 633 5.50 5.80 -2.36
C LYS A 633 5.77 4.30 -2.27
N CYS A 634 4.73 3.47 -2.23
CA CYS A 634 4.85 2.03 -1.97
C CYS A 634 4.69 1.14 -3.21
N SER A 635 4.09 1.67 -4.29
CA SER A 635 3.63 0.85 -5.41
C SER A 635 4.76 0.36 -6.30
N ASN A 636 4.46 -0.64 -7.13
CA ASN A 636 5.39 -1.39 -7.98
C ASN A 636 6.44 -2.20 -7.20
N LYS A 637 7.33 -1.60 -6.39
CA LYS A 637 8.47 -2.30 -5.77
C LYS A 637 8.08 -3.23 -4.62
N ALA A 638 7.27 -2.75 -3.66
CA ALA A 638 6.94 -3.49 -2.44
C ALA A 638 6.34 -4.91 -2.66
N PRO A 639 5.40 -5.17 -3.59
CA PRO A 639 4.90 -6.53 -3.83
C PRO A 639 5.92 -7.51 -4.42
N LEU A 640 7.01 -7.03 -5.02
CA LEU A 640 7.99 -7.89 -5.70
C LEU A 640 8.77 -8.77 -4.72
N VAL A 641 8.97 -8.33 -3.47
CA VAL A 641 9.62 -9.15 -2.45
C VAL A 641 8.74 -10.31 -1.99
N PHE A 642 7.42 -10.11 -1.87
CA PHE A 642 6.50 -11.19 -1.52
C PHE A 642 6.32 -12.19 -2.68
N HIS A 643 6.36 -11.72 -3.93
CA HIS A 643 6.47 -12.61 -5.10
C HIS A 643 7.79 -13.40 -5.07
N MET A 644 8.95 -12.76 -4.83
CA MET A 644 10.23 -13.47 -4.67
C MET A 644 10.12 -14.55 -3.59
N LEU A 645 9.75 -14.18 -2.36
CA LEU A 645 9.66 -15.09 -1.21
C LEU A 645 8.75 -16.31 -1.49
N SER A 646 7.62 -16.09 -2.17
CA SER A 646 6.72 -17.16 -2.61
C SER A 646 7.35 -18.08 -3.66
N LYS A 647 8.05 -17.53 -4.66
CA LYS A 647 8.65 -18.33 -5.75
C LYS A 647 9.95 -19.04 -5.36
N THR A 648 10.75 -18.47 -4.47
CA THR A 648 12.11 -18.97 -4.17
C THR A 648 12.22 -19.77 -2.88
N PHE A 649 11.49 -19.41 -1.82
CA PHE A 649 11.64 -20.02 -0.49
C PHE A 649 10.42 -20.84 -0.05
N GLY A 650 9.23 -20.24 0.02
CA GLY A 650 8.05 -20.90 0.60
C GLY A 650 7.20 -21.73 -0.37
N GLY A 651 7.43 -21.61 -1.67
CA GLY A 651 6.69 -22.33 -2.71
C GLY A 651 5.17 -22.05 -2.72
N LYS A 652 4.40 -23.02 -3.22
CA LYS A 652 2.92 -22.91 -3.38
C LYS A 652 2.16 -22.63 -2.07
N HIS A 653 2.75 -22.91 -0.91
CA HIS A 653 2.10 -22.76 0.41
C HIS A 653 2.59 -21.56 1.22
N PHE A 654 3.50 -20.74 0.67
CA PHE A 654 4.08 -19.57 1.35
C PHE A 654 3.02 -18.65 1.96
N LEU A 655 2.08 -18.16 1.13
CA LEU A 655 1.06 -17.20 1.54
C LEU A 655 0.12 -17.77 2.60
N GLY A 656 -0.34 -19.01 2.45
CA GLY A 656 -1.22 -19.66 3.43
C GLY A 656 -0.54 -19.83 4.79
N LYS A 657 0.71 -20.31 4.81
CA LYS A 657 1.49 -20.43 6.05
C LYS A 657 1.72 -19.06 6.72
N LEU A 658 2.13 -18.05 5.95
CA LEU A 658 2.39 -16.70 6.44
C LEU A 658 1.12 -16.05 7.01
N LEU A 659 0.01 -16.10 6.27
CA LEU A 659 -1.26 -15.53 6.71
C LEU A 659 -1.86 -16.28 7.90
N THR A 660 -1.71 -17.61 7.97
CA THR A 660 -2.13 -18.39 9.15
C THR A 660 -1.32 -17.99 10.39
N SER A 661 0.00 -17.89 10.28
CA SER A 661 0.87 -17.52 11.42
C SER A 661 0.62 -16.08 11.89
N LEU A 662 0.55 -15.13 10.96
CA LEU A 662 0.20 -13.73 11.22
C LEU A 662 -1.17 -13.63 11.92
N THR A 663 -2.18 -14.37 11.44
CA THR A 663 -3.52 -14.33 12.01
C THR A 663 -3.59 -14.98 13.40
N TYR A 664 -2.85 -16.07 13.62
CA TYR A 664 -2.77 -16.73 14.92
C TYR A 664 -2.12 -15.85 15.99
N LYS A 665 -1.07 -15.08 15.64
CA LYS A 665 -0.28 -14.28 16.58
C LYS A 665 -0.74 -12.81 16.71
N HIS A 666 -1.14 -12.16 15.63
CA HIS A 666 -1.33 -10.70 15.54
C HIS A 666 -2.78 -10.23 15.23
N LEU A 667 -3.79 -11.10 15.21
CA LEU A 667 -5.18 -10.65 15.04
C LEU A 667 -5.56 -9.63 16.14
N TRP A 668 -6.15 -8.50 15.73
CA TRP A 668 -6.45 -7.32 16.55
C TRP A 668 -5.24 -6.57 17.13
N LYS A 669 -4.02 -6.88 16.68
CA LYS A 669 -2.77 -6.20 17.07
C LYS A 669 -2.15 -5.44 15.89
N THR A 670 -1.00 -4.83 16.16
CA THR A 670 -0.10 -4.33 15.12
C THR A 670 0.99 -5.34 14.80
N ILE A 671 1.74 -5.06 13.74
CA ILE A 671 2.99 -5.74 13.40
C ILE A 671 4.01 -4.74 12.80
N ASN A 672 5.30 -4.97 13.03
CA ASN A 672 6.40 -4.21 12.43
C ASN A 672 7.31 -5.06 11.52
N LEU A 673 8.30 -4.43 10.90
CA LEU A 673 9.26 -5.07 9.99
C LEU A 673 10.03 -6.22 10.67
N GLU A 674 10.41 -6.07 11.94
CA GLU A 674 11.21 -7.07 12.66
C GLU A 674 10.39 -8.35 12.89
N GLU A 675 9.20 -8.21 13.47
CA GLU A 675 8.22 -9.30 13.65
C GLU A 675 7.84 -9.96 12.30
N MET A 676 7.51 -9.17 11.27
CA MET A 676 7.23 -9.69 9.92
C MET A 676 8.41 -10.50 9.36
N SER A 677 9.64 -10.11 9.68
CA SER A 677 10.84 -10.85 9.27
C SER A 677 11.00 -12.18 10.01
N GLU A 678 10.59 -12.25 11.28
CA GLU A 678 10.59 -13.47 12.09
C GLU A 678 9.49 -14.45 11.63
N GLU A 679 8.30 -13.96 11.31
CA GLU A 679 7.25 -14.77 10.68
C GLU A 679 7.70 -15.34 9.33
N ILE A 680 8.41 -14.55 8.52
CA ILE A 680 9.03 -15.03 7.27
C ILE A 680 10.12 -16.06 7.55
N LEU A 681 10.94 -15.89 8.61
CA LEU A 681 11.94 -16.88 9.03
C LEU A 681 11.26 -18.22 9.40
N GLU A 682 10.24 -18.20 10.24
CA GLU A 682 9.54 -19.40 10.70
C GLU A 682 8.85 -20.14 9.54
N VAL A 683 8.16 -19.40 8.66
CA VAL A 683 7.42 -19.97 7.53
C VAL A 683 8.32 -20.54 6.44
N THR A 684 9.49 -19.92 6.20
CA THR A 684 10.43 -20.34 5.14
C THR A 684 11.58 -21.22 5.64
N GLN A 685 11.84 -21.25 6.95
CA GLN A 685 13.02 -21.85 7.57
C GLN A 685 14.35 -21.34 6.96
N SER A 686 14.37 -20.08 6.49
CA SER A 686 15.47 -19.48 5.74
C SER A 686 15.91 -18.14 6.32
N LYS A 687 17.12 -18.09 6.90
CA LYS A 687 17.75 -16.82 7.32
C LYS A 687 18.03 -15.90 6.13
N GLN A 688 18.21 -16.44 4.92
CA GLN A 688 18.35 -15.64 3.70
C GLN A 688 17.03 -14.92 3.35
N ALA A 689 15.87 -15.56 3.57
CA ALA A 689 14.56 -14.92 3.37
C ALA A 689 14.33 -13.76 4.36
N GLN A 690 14.70 -13.95 5.64
CA GLN A 690 14.68 -12.88 6.65
C GLN A 690 15.64 -11.73 6.31
N ASN A 691 16.87 -12.05 5.89
CA ASN A 691 17.85 -11.05 5.48
C ASN A 691 17.44 -10.30 4.20
N LEU A 692 16.66 -10.93 3.32
CA LEU A 692 16.10 -10.31 2.12
C LEU A 692 15.02 -9.29 2.47
N ILE A 693 13.97 -9.68 3.23
CA ILE A 693 12.87 -8.77 3.56
C ILE A 693 13.38 -7.52 4.31
N ASN A 694 14.27 -7.69 5.29
CA ASN A 694 14.83 -6.59 6.07
C ASN A 694 15.64 -5.60 5.21
N GLN A 695 16.43 -6.10 4.24
CA GLN A 695 17.20 -5.23 3.36
C GLN A 695 16.37 -4.59 2.24
N PHE A 696 15.34 -5.26 1.75
CA PHE A 696 14.55 -4.81 0.59
C PHE A 696 13.77 -3.52 0.87
N PHE A 697 13.30 -3.33 2.10
CA PHE A 697 12.62 -2.09 2.51
C PHE A 697 13.58 -0.96 2.86
N GLN A 698 14.77 -1.29 3.39
CA GLN A 698 15.78 -0.33 3.85
C GLN A 698 16.66 0.25 2.72
N LYS A 699 16.77 -0.39 1.55
CA LYS A 699 17.81 -0.11 0.55
C LYS A 699 17.25 0.10 -0.87
N SER A 700 17.82 1.04 -1.61
CA SER A 700 17.46 1.31 -3.01
C SER A 700 18.28 0.47 -4.01
N GLY A 701 17.77 0.42 -5.23
CA GLY A 701 18.27 -0.37 -6.34
C GLY A 701 17.78 -1.82 -6.36
N TYR A 702 18.39 -2.59 -7.26
CA TYR A 702 18.09 -3.99 -7.54
C TYR A 702 19.37 -4.76 -7.89
N SER A 703 19.37 -6.09 -7.69
CA SER A 703 20.54 -6.92 -7.98
C SER A 703 20.85 -6.94 -9.48
N THR A 704 22.08 -6.61 -9.86
CA THR A 704 22.56 -6.70 -11.24
C THR A 704 23.74 -7.66 -11.26
N LEU A 705 23.59 -8.77 -11.99
CA LEU A 705 24.44 -9.95 -11.79
C LEU A 705 25.12 -10.36 -13.09
N MET A 706 26.44 -10.54 -13.05
CA MET A 706 27.25 -11.03 -14.16
C MET A 706 27.45 -12.55 -14.02
N ILE A 707 26.88 -13.32 -14.95
CA ILE A 707 27.14 -14.75 -15.09
C ILE A 707 28.31 -14.96 -16.05
N SER A 708 29.22 -15.83 -15.64
CA SER A 708 30.29 -16.35 -16.50
C SER A 708 30.44 -17.86 -16.29
N THR A 709 30.80 -18.59 -17.34
CA THR A 709 31.06 -20.04 -17.27
C THR A 709 32.51 -20.33 -17.62
N ASN A 710 33.15 -21.13 -16.77
CA ASN A 710 34.34 -21.91 -17.07
C ASN A 710 33.90 -23.37 -17.28
N ASN A 711 34.75 -24.23 -17.85
CA ASN A 711 34.42 -25.59 -18.32
C ASN A 711 33.54 -26.45 -17.38
N ASN A 712 33.73 -26.29 -16.06
CA ASN A 712 33.10 -27.09 -15.00
C ASN A 712 32.35 -26.22 -13.96
N ALA A 713 32.25 -24.90 -14.15
CA ALA A 713 31.73 -24.00 -13.11
C ALA A 713 31.10 -22.71 -13.65
N ILE A 714 29.93 -22.37 -13.12
CA ILE A 714 29.33 -21.03 -13.20
C ILE A 714 29.98 -20.17 -12.11
N THR A 715 30.46 -18.98 -12.48
CA THR A 715 30.89 -17.93 -11.55
C THR A 715 29.92 -16.75 -11.66
N ILE A 716 29.34 -16.35 -10.53
CA ILE A 716 28.31 -15.32 -10.41
C ILE A 716 28.91 -14.14 -9.65
N LYS A 717 28.90 -12.94 -10.25
CA LYS A 717 29.45 -11.74 -9.61
C LYS A 717 28.45 -10.59 -9.59
N PRO A 718 28.28 -9.87 -8.47
CA PRO A 718 27.48 -8.65 -8.45
C PRO A 718 28.17 -7.54 -9.25
N ILE A 719 27.39 -6.74 -9.96
CA ILE A 719 27.84 -5.52 -10.64
C ILE A 719 27.54 -4.31 -9.74
N THR A 720 28.53 -3.46 -9.51
CA THR A 720 28.37 -2.23 -8.73
C THR A 720 27.65 -1.16 -9.54
N ASN A 721 26.48 -0.74 -9.05
CA ASN A 721 25.66 0.32 -9.64
C ASN A 721 25.54 1.48 -8.66
N ASN A 722 26.56 2.32 -8.63
CA ASN A 722 26.63 3.50 -7.76
C ASN A 722 26.38 3.09 -6.29
N ASN A 723 25.34 3.61 -5.65
CA ASN A 723 24.96 3.33 -4.26
C ASN A 723 23.92 2.20 -4.12
N TRP A 724 23.49 1.55 -5.20
CA TRP A 724 22.50 0.47 -5.14
C TRP A 724 23.04 -0.77 -4.44
N THR A 725 22.15 -1.47 -3.74
CA THR A 725 22.49 -2.74 -3.09
C THR A 725 22.18 -3.92 -4.01
N ASN A 726 23.17 -4.81 -4.17
CA ASN A 726 22.92 -6.16 -4.67
C ASN A 726 22.39 -7.01 -3.50
N PHE A 727 21.13 -7.43 -3.58
CA PHE A 727 20.53 -8.35 -2.62
C PHE A 727 21.07 -9.76 -2.81
N ASP A 728 21.25 -10.47 -1.69
CA ASP A 728 21.55 -11.89 -1.67
C ASP A 728 20.29 -12.70 -2.00
N LEU A 729 20.32 -13.45 -3.10
CA LEU A 729 19.17 -14.20 -3.65
C LEU A 729 19.59 -15.63 -4.04
N PRO A 730 18.69 -16.62 -3.98
CA PRO A 730 18.93 -17.93 -4.57
C PRO A 730 18.61 -17.90 -6.08
N ILE A 731 19.64 -17.97 -6.94
CA ILE A 731 19.43 -18.06 -8.40
C ILE A 731 19.24 -19.52 -8.81
N GLN A 732 18.14 -19.82 -9.49
CA GLN A 732 17.96 -21.05 -10.26
C GLN A 732 18.50 -20.85 -11.68
N PHE A 733 19.14 -21.87 -12.24
CA PHE A 733 19.65 -21.88 -13.60
C PHE A 733 19.06 -23.04 -14.39
N ILE A 734 18.89 -22.85 -15.69
CA ILE A 734 18.62 -23.92 -16.65
C ILE A 734 19.65 -23.89 -17.78
N ALA A 735 20.17 -25.06 -18.13
CA ALA A 735 21.09 -25.30 -19.22
C ALA A 735 20.48 -26.28 -20.23
N GLU A 736 21.25 -26.59 -21.28
CA GLU A 736 20.95 -27.62 -22.27
C GLU A 736 20.29 -28.88 -21.69
N LYS A 737 19.36 -29.48 -22.45
CA LYS A 737 18.63 -30.71 -22.08
C LYS A 737 17.85 -30.57 -20.76
N ASN A 738 17.36 -29.37 -20.44
CA ASN A 738 16.64 -29.04 -19.20
C ASN A 738 17.43 -29.28 -17.90
N LYS A 739 18.78 -29.33 -17.94
CA LYS A 739 19.59 -29.49 -16.72
C LYS A 739 19.42 -28.27 -15.81
N LYS A 740 19.13 -28.49 -14.52
CA LYS A 740 18.86 -27.43 -13.54
C LYS A 740 19.94 -27.38 -12.47
N TYR A 741 20.40 -26.18 -12.16
CA TYR A 741 21.36 -25.90 -11.09
C TYR A 741 20.83 -24.77 -10.20
N THR A 742 21.32 -24.66 -8.96
CA THR A 742 20.89 -23.61 -8.02
C THR A 742 22.07 -23.05 -7.26
N ALA A 743 22.27 -21.73 -7.31
CA ALA A 743 23.19 -21.03 -6.42
C ALA A 743 22.51 -20.75 -5.08
N LYS A 744 23.21 -21.00 -3.97
CA LYS A 744 22.73 -20.65 -2.62
C LYS A 744 22.87 -19.15 -2.30
N SER A 745 23.62 -18.38 -3.09
CA SER A 745 23.85 -16.94 -2.93
C SER A 745 24.19 -16.29 -4.27
N THR A 746 23.90 -15.00 -4.44
CA THR A 746 24.28 -14.18 -5.62
C THR A 746 25.67 -13.55 -5.52
N ILE A 747 26.29 -13.54 -4.34
CA ILE A 747 27.47 -12.72 -4.05
C ILE A 747 28.74 -13.56 -4.18
N ASP A 748 29.51 -13.31 -5.25
CA ASP A 748 30.80 -13.95 -5.58
C ASP A 748 30.80 -15.48 -5.45
N SER A 749 29.69 -16.11 -5.84
CA SER A 749 29.46 -17.54 -5.69
C SER A 749 29.88 -18.34 -6.92
N ILE A 750 30.28 -19.59 -6.67
CA ILE A 750 30.67 -20.57 -7.69
C ILE A 750 29.74 -21.78 -7.59
N VAL A 751 29.20 -22.23 -8.72
CA VAL A 751 28.33 -23.41 -8.83
C VAL A 751 28.92 -24.38 -9.84
N ASN A 752 29.26 -25.58 -9.38
CA ASN A 752 29.78 -26.63 -10.25
C ASN A 752 28.70 -27.12 -11.23
N ILE A 753 29.11 -27.41 -12.46
CA ILE A 753 28.26 -27.90 -13.55
C ILE A 753 28.95 -29.05 -14.29
N ASP A 754 28.16 -29.80 -15.06
CA ASP A 754 28.69 -30.83 -15.95
C ASP A 754 29.59 -30.22 -17.05
N ASP A 755 30.55 -31.01 -17.54
CA ASP A 755 31.46 -30.61 -18.61
C ASP A 755 30.71 -30.13 -19.87
N ASN A 756 31.25 -29.08 -20.51
CA ASN A 756 30.87 -28.63 -21.86
C ASN A 756 29.43 -28.10 -22.03
N VAL A 757 28.86 -27.46 -21.02
CA VAL A 757 27.61 -26.66 -21.18
C VAL A 757 27.88 -25.43 -22.07
N SER A 758 27.23 -25.34 -23.24
CA SER A 758 27.45 -24.24 -24.20
C SER A 758 26.67 -22.97 -23.86
N TYR A 759 25.47 -23.11 -23.28
CA TYR A 759 24.63 -22.00 -22.81
C TYR A 759 23.90 -22.31 -21.51
N ILE A 760 23.58 -21.25 -20.77
CA ILE A 760 22.86 -21.31 -19.50
C ILE A 760 22.04 -20.04 -19.31
N PHE A 761 20.85 -20.17 -18.72
CA PHE A 761 19.97 -19.05 -18.37
C PHE A 761 19.77 -19.02 -16.85
N GLY A 762 20.11 -17.89 -16.22
CA GLY A 762 19.77 -17.60 -14.83
C GLY A 762 18.34 -17.06 -14.69
N ASP A 763 17.71 -17.35 -13.55
CA ASP A 763 16.30 -17.05 -13.24
C ASP A 763 15.33 -17.33 -14.40
N PRO A 764 15.22 -18.59 -14.87
CA PRO A 764 14.33 -18.94 -15.97
C PRO A 764 12.86 -18.74 -15.64
N THR A 765 12.49 -18.72 -14.35
CA THR A 765 11.15 -18.48 -13.83
C THR A 765 10.78 -16.99 -13.70
N ASN A 766 11.72 -16.07 -13.97
CA ASN A 766 11.58 -14.62 -13.72
C ASN A 766 11.14 -14.31 -12.28
N ALA A 767 11.54 -15.13 -11.31
CA ALA A 767 11.15 -14.99 -9.92
C ALA A 767 11.80 -13.78 -9.25
N LEU A 768 13.01 -13.39 -9.67
CA LEU A 768 13.89 -12.47 -8.97
C LEU A 768 13.72 -11.01 -9.41
N TYR A 769 13.74 -10.09 -8.44
CA TYR A 769 13.94 -8.66 -8.66
C TYR A 769 15.42 -8.37 -8.94
N ALA A 770 15.90 -8.90 -10.06
CA ALA A 770 17.27 -8.79 -10.54
C ALA A 770 17.31 -8.65 -12.07
N ARG A 771 18.40 -8.06 -12.56
CA ARG A 771 18.84 -8.13 -13.96
C ARG A 771 20.01 -9.08 -14.10
N ILE A 772 20.03 -9.84 -15.19
CA ILE A 772 21.00 -10.92 -15.41
C ILE A 772 21.76 -10.70 -16.72
N LEU A 773 23.06 -10.39 -16.58
CA LEU A 773 24.01 -10.20 -17.66
C LEU A 773 24.94 -11.40 -17.79
N TYR A 774 25.53 -11.58 -18.98
CA TYR A 774 26.36 -12.73 -19.31
C TYR A 774 27.68 -12.32 -19.99
N ASN A 775 28.66 -13.21 -20.01
CA ASN A 775 29.88 -13.03 -20.81
C ASN A 775 29.62 -13.29 -22.32
N ALA A 776 30.55 -12.85 -23.18
CA ALA A 776 30.41 -12.94 -24.63
C ALA A 776 30.15 -14.37 -25.17
N PRO A 777 30.82 -15.43 -24.66
CA PRO A 777 30.55 -16.80 -25.08
C PRO A 777 29.10 -17.24 -24.83
N ILE A 778 28.55 -17.04 -23.63
CA ILE A 778 27.18 -17.45 -23.31
C ILE A 778 26.18 -16.68 -24.19
N TYR A 779 26.34 -15.35 -24.35
CA TYR A 779 25.49 -14.56 -25.24
C TYR A 779 25.53 -15.03 -26.69
N LYS A 780 26.72 -15.39 -27.21
CA LYS A 780 26.88 -15.99 -28.54
C LYS A 780 26.12 -17.31 -28.66
N SER A 781 26.20 -18.18 -27.66
CA SER A 781 25.50 -19.48 -27.65
C SER A 781 23.98 -19.32 -27.58
N ILE A 782 23.46 -18.49 -26.67
CA ILE A 782 22.02 -18.17 -26.55
C ILE A 782 21.49 -17.58 -27.86
N ALA A 783 22.21 -16.62 -28.45
CA ALA A 783 21.84 -16.04 -29.74
C ALA A 783 21.92 -17.05 -30.90
N SER A 784 22.71 -18.11 -30.76
CA SER A 784 22.80 -19.19 -31.75
C SER A 784 21.56 -20.09 -31.69
N CYS A 785 21.17 -20.60 -30.50
CA CYS A 785 19.99 -21.48 -30.35
C CYS A 785 18.63 -20.77 -30.50
N THR A 786 18.56 -19.46 -30.27
CA THR A 786 17.33 -18.64 -30.45
C THR A 786 16.63 -18.92 -31.80
N PRO A 787 15.30 -19.09 -31.86
CA PRO A 787 14.33 -18.98 -30.76
C PRO A 787 14.14 -20.30 -29.98
N ASP A 788 14.66 -21.41 -30.48
CA ASP A 788 14.35 -22.77 -30.04
C ASP A 788 15.48 -23.35 -29.16
N CYS A 789 15.82 -22.67 -28.07
CA CYS A 789 16.79 -23.17 -27.08
C CYS A 789 16.15 -24.26 -26.19
N ASP A 790 16.79 -25.43 -26.08
CA ASP A 790 16.23 -26.62 -25.41
C ASP A 790 15.72 -26.33 -24.00
N GLY A 791 14.41 -26.49 -23.79
CA GLY A 791 13.77 -26.35 -22.48
C GLY A 791 13.52 -24.90 -22.02
N VAL A 792 13.77 -23.90 -22.86
CA VAL A 792 13.69 -22.48 -22.48
C VAL A 792 12.60 -21.77 -23.28
N GLY A 793 11.56 -21.33 -22.57
CA GLY A 793 10.46 -20.57 -23.17
C GLY A 793 10.91 -19.21 -23.72
N LYS A 794 10.28 -18.78 -24.83
CA LYS A 794 10.60 -17.55 -25.58
C LYS A 794 10.70 -16.29 -24.70
N GLU A 795 9.80 -16.15 -23.72
CA GLU A 795 9.80 -15.05 -22.72
C GLU A 795 11.13 -14.89 -21.96
N THR A 796 11.85 -15.99 -21.72
CA THR A 796 13.17 -15.99 -21.05
C THR A 796 14.30 -15.60 -22.00
N ILE A 797 14.19 -15.92 -23.28
CA ILE A 797 15.12 -15.45 -24.32
C ILE A 797 14.93 -13.94 -24.53
N GLU A 798 13.69 -13.46 -24.58
CA GLU A 798 13.36 -12.04 -24.68
C GLU A 798 13.88 -11.24 -23.48
N ARG A 799 13.60 -11.69 -22.26
CA ARG A 799 14.13 -11.08 -21.02
C ARG A 799 15.66 -11.00 -21.05
N THR A 800 16.33 -12.08 -21.47
CA THR A 800 17.80 -12.13 -21.58
C THR A 800 18.35 -11.08 -22.54
N PHE A 801 17.66 -10.81 -23.65
CA PHE A 801 18.10 -9.79 -24.61
C PHE A 801 17.69 -8.35 -24.24
N ASN A 802 16.60 -8.17 -23.51
CA ASN A 802 16.23 -6.89 -22.92
C ASN A 802 17.25 -6.46 -21.83
N ASP A 803 17.61 -7.37 -20.92
CA ASP A 803 18.67 -7.14 -19.92
C ASP A 803 20.04 -6.93 -20.57
N PHE A 804 20.39 -7.70 -21.61
CA PHE A 804 21.59 -7.41 -22.43
C PHE A 804 21.59 -5.98 -22.98
N CYS A 805 20.47 -5.52 -23.56
CA CYS A 805 20.37 -4.18 -24.13
C CYS A 805 20.49 -3.09 -23.06
N TRP A 806 19.89 -3.28 -21.88
CA TRP A 806 20.11 -2.42 -20.72
C TRP A 806 21.59 -2.41 -20.30
N GLY A 807 22.22 -3.58 -20.20
CA GLY A 807 23.61 -3.72 -19.77
C GLY A 807 24.61 -3.15 -20.76
N LEU A 808 24.31 -3.23 -22.06
CA LEU A 808 25.08 -2.59 -23.14
C LEU A 808 24.99 -1.07 -23.01
N LEU A 809 23.77 -0.51 -23.01
CA LEU A 809 23.54 0.93 -23.04
C LEU A 809 24.03 1.64 -21.77
N ASN A 810 24.01 0.97 -20.62
CA ASN A 810 24.55 1.48 -19.34
C ASN A 810 26.04 1.14 -19.10
N ASN A 811 26.74 0.58 -20.09
CA ASN A 811 28.15 0.20 -20.01
C ASN A 811 28.49 -0.73 -18.82
N LYS A 812 27.64 -1.73 -18.58
CA LYS A 812 27.76 -2.73 -17.51
C LYS A 812 28.30 -4.09 -17.97
N LEU A 813 28.42 -4.30 -19.28
CA LEU A 813 29.03 -5.50 -19.85
C LEU A 813 30.56 -5.43 -19.77
N VAL A 814 31.18 -6.53 -19.32
CA VAL A 814 32.64 -6.63 -19.15
C VAL A 814 33.30 -7.08 -20.47
N PHE A 815 34.45 -6.48 -20.78
CA PHE A 815 35.40 -7.00 -21.76
C PHE A 815 36.67 -7.46 -21.01
N ASN A 816 36.99 -8.75 -21.00
CA ASN A 816 38.11 -9.29 -20.24
C ASN A 816 39.43 -9.12 -21.01
N SER A 817 40.30 -8.23 -20.52
CA SER A 817 41.61 -7.96 -21.11
C SER A 817 42.62 -9.12 -21.03
N ASN A 818 42.33 -10.12 -20.19
CA ASN A 818 43.28 -11.17 -19.83
C ASN A 818 43.08 -12.47 -20.62
N SER A 819 42.00 -12.55 -21.42
CA SER A 819 41.83 -13.55 -22.46
C SER A 819 42.72 -13.22 -23.67
N GLU A 820 42.78 -14.10 -24.68
CA GLU A 820 43.25 -13.67 -26.00
C GLU A 820 42.31 -12.58 -26.53
N LYS A 821 42.72 -11.32 -26.39
CA LYS A 821 41.94 -10.11 -26.73
C LYS A 821 41.28 -10.16 -28.12
N ASN A 822 41.88 -10.88 -29.07
CA ASN A 822 41.34 -11.10 -30.41
C ASN A 822 40.18 -12.11 -30.43
N ILE A 823 40.25 -13.20 -29.66
CA ILE A 823 39.16 -14.20 -29.53
C ILE A 823 37.91 -13.54 -28.92
N GLU A 824 38.09 -12.72 -27.88
CA GLU A 824 36.94 -12.04 -27.25
C GLU A 824 36.35 -10.92 -28.12
N LYS A 825 37.21 -10.10 -28.76
CA LYS A 825 36.80 -9.10 -29.77
C LYS A 825 36.02 -9.75 -30.91
N GLU A 826 36.43 -10.93 -31.37
CA GLU A 826 35.73 -11.66 -32.43
C GLU A 826 34.46 -12.37 -31.93
N THR A 827 34.43 -12.85 -30.70
CA THR A 827 33.23 -13.43 -30.06
C THR A 827 32.11 -12.39 -29.93
N TRP A 828 32.43 -11.19 -29.43
CA TRP A 828 31.48 -10.06 -29.37
C TRP A 828 30.98 -9.66 -30.77
N LYS A 829 31.87 -9.54 -31.78
CA LYS A 829 31.45 -9.26 -33.17
C LYS A 829 30.47 -10.31 -33.70
N GLN A 830 30.76 -11.59 -33.47
CA GLN A 830 29.93 -12.70 -33.96
C GLN A 830 28.55 -12.69 -33.30
N PHE A 831 28.49 -12.51 -31.98
CA PHE A 831 27.23 -12.33 -31.25
C PHE A 831 26.43 -11.13 -31.77
N PHE A 832 27.03 -9.94 -31.87
CA PHE A 832 26.39 -8.73 -32.40
C PHE A 832 25.85 -8.92 -33.83
N LYS A 833 26.60 -9.63 -34.69
CA LYS A 833 26.18 -9.98 -36.05
C LYS A 833 24.99 -10.94 -36.07
N ILE A 834 25.00 -11.99 -35.23
CA ILE A 834 23.90 -12.96 -35.12
C ILE A 834 22.63 -12.27 -34.61
N ILE A 835 22.74 -11.50 -33.53
CA ILE A 835 21.56 -10.92 -32.87
C ILE A 835 20.95 -9.76 -33.68
N SER A 836 21.76 -8.89 -34.32
CA SER A 836 21.24 -7.87 -35.25
C SER A 836 20.65 -8.48 -36.52
N LYS A 837 21.12 -9.65 -36.96
CA LYS A 837 20.49 -10.41 -38.05
C LYS A 837 19.10 -10.92 -37.63
N LYS A 838 19.01 -11.67 -36.52
CA LYS A 838 17.74 -12.24 -36.01
C LYS A 838 16.70 -11.15 -35.66
N ASN A 839 17.15 -9.95 -35.27
CA ASN A 839 16.25 -8.80 -35.08
C ASN A 839 15.60 -8.34 -36.39
N ARG A 840 16.37 -8.22 -37.48
CA ARG A 840 15.87 -7.84 -38.82
C ARG A 840 14.98 -8.91 -39.45
N GLU A 841 15.24 -10.17 -39.14
CA GLU A 841 14.43 -11.32 -39.57
C GLU A 841 13.16 -11.50 -38.72
N GLY A 842 12.95 -10.66 -37.69
CA GLY A 842 11.76 -10.71 -36.85
C GLY A 842 11.69 -11.92 -35.92
N THR A 843 12.78 -12.68 -35.75
CA THR A 843 12.83 -13.94 -34.97
C THR A 843 12.35 -13.79 -33.53
N PHE A 844 12.47 -12.58 -32.97
CA PHE A 844 12.03 -12.25 -31.62
C PHE A 844 10.54 -11.85 -31.53
N SER A 845 9.87 -11.48 -32.63
CA SER A 845 8.52 -10.92 -32.58
C SER A 845 7.44 -11.97 -32.82
N THR A 846 6.70 -12.32 -31.77
CA THR A 846 5.38 -12.93 -31.88
C THR A 846 4.34 -11.82 -31.90
N ARG A 847 3.53 -11.76 -32.96
CA ARG A 847 2.60 -10.64 -33.20
C ARG A 847 1.56 -10.51 -32.10
N ASP A 848 1.49 -9.32 -31.50
CA ASP A 848 0.41 -8.37 -31.84
C ASP A 848 0.73 -6.95 -31.36
N TYR A 849 1.55 -6.80 -30.31
CA TYR A 849 2.18 -5.53 -29.94
C TYR A 849 3.55 -5.34 -30.61
N ARG A 850 3.97 -4.07 -30.75
CA ARG A 850 5.18 -3.64 -31.47
C ARG A 850 6.42 -3.50 -30.58
N ASP A 851 6.50 -4.26 -29.50
CA ASP A 851 7.59 -4.11 -28.53
C ASP A 851 8.88 -4.76 -29.06
N GLU A 852 9.82 -3.91 -29.50
CA GLU A 852 11.13 -4.33 -29.98
C GLU A 852 11.97 -4.91 -28.83
N VAL A 853 12.03 -6.24 -28.75
CA VAL A 853 12.86 -7.01 -27.79
C VAL A 853 14.32 -6.52 -27.73
N ILE A 854 14.82 -6.00 -28.86
CA ILE A 854 16.08 -5.27 -28.97
C ILE A 854 15.74 -3.86 -29.43
N SER A 855 15.67 -2.92 -28.48
CA SER A 855 15.27 -1.54 -28.73
C SER A 855 16.10 -0.87 -29.83
N GLN A 856 15.50 0.09 -30.54
CA GLN A 856 16.18 0.87 -31.58
C GLN A 856 17.55 1.43 -31.13
N GLU A 857 17.68 1.96 -29.91
CA GLU A 857 18.98 2.44 -29.38
C GLU A 857 20.02 1.32 -29.25
N CYS A 858 19.61 0.17 -28.70
CA CYS A 858 20.48 -1.00 -28.57
C CYS A 858 20.92 -1.51 -29.95
N ASN A 859 19.97 -1.66 -30.88
CA ASN A 859 20.21 -2.10 -32.24
C ASN A 859 21.14 -1.15 -33.02
N CYS A 860 21.08 0.16 -32.75
CA CYS A 860 22.05 1.12 -33.28
C CYS A 860 23.50 0.78 -32.85
N CYS A 861 23.72 0.40 -31.59
CA CYS A 861 25.06 0.07 -31.08
C CYS A 861 25.60 -1.31 -31.54
N LEU A 862 24.75 -2.21 -32.05
CA LEU A 862 25.15 -3.56 -32.48
C LEU A 862 25.97 -3.62 -33.77
N HIS A 863 25.97 -2.58 -34.62
CA HIS A 863 26.64 -2.66 -35.92
C HIS A 863 27.21 -1.32 -36.36
N LYS A 864 28.53 -1.23 -36.57
CA LYS A 864 29.20 0.03 -36.91
C LYS A 864 28.63 0.72 -38.15
N THR A 865 28.15 -0.02 -39.14
CA THR A 865 27.52 0.59 -40.34
C THR A 865 26.12 1.13 -40.09
N SER A 866 25.47 0.86 -38.95
CA SER A 866 24.20 1.50 -38.59
C SER A 866 24.36 3.01 -38.47
N SER A 867 25.55 3.51 -38.12
CA SER A 867 25.85 4.95 -37.98
C SER A 867 25.80 5.75 -39.30
N SER A 868 25.67 5.09 -40.46
CA SER A 868 25.37 5.76 -41.73
C SER A 868 23.89 6.07 -41.93
N SER A 869 22.99 5.44 -41.16
CA SER A 869 21.57 5.83 -41.09
C SER A 869 21.41 7.12 -40.28
N SER A 870 20.52 8.02 -40.73
CA SER A 870 20.27 9.30 -40.06
C SER A 870 19.83 9.12 -38.59
N ALA A 871 19.02 8.11 -38.30
CA ALA A 871 18.55 7.80 -36.95
C ALA A 871 19.69 7.36 -36.00
N CYS A 872 20.47 6.34 -36.37
CA CYS A 872 21.52 5.82 -35.49
C CYS A 872 22.78 6.71 -35.43
N LYS A 873 23.01 7.60 -36.40
CA LYS A 873 24.20 8.48 -36.43
C LYS A 873 24.36 9.32 -35.15
N LEU A 874 23.25 9.84 -34.59
CA LEU A 874 23.26 10.61 -33.35
C LEU A 874 23.52 9.70 -32.13
N ILE A 875 22.79 8.59 -32.04
CA ILE A 875 22.89 7.61 -30.94
C ILE A 875 24.31 7.03 -30.86
N TRP A 876 24.93 6.77 -32.02
CA TRP A 876 26.29 6.23 -32.10
C TRP A 876 27.32 7.18 -31.48
N LYS A 877 27.31 8.45 -31.88
CA LYS A 877 28.21 9.50 -31.36
C LYS A 877 27.94 9.82 -29.88
N ASN A 878 26.67 9.87 -29.47
CA ASN A 878 26.30 10.36 -28.14
C ASN A 878 26.38 9.26 -27.06
N LYS A 879 26.05 8.01 -27.42
CA LYS A 879 26.03 6.83 -26.53
C LYS A 879 27.04 5.77 -26.97
N CYS A 880 26.89 5.16 -28.16
CA CYS A 880 27.57 3.89 -28.47
C CYS A 880 29.11 3.93 -28.42
N GLU A 881 29.75 5.01 -28.87
CA GLU A 881 31.23 5.13 -28.85
C GLU A 881 31.82 5.22 -27.44
N LYS A 882 30.99 5.58 -26.45
CA LYS A 882 31.38 5.61 -25.03
C LYS A 882 31.27 4.24 -24.36
N ILE A 883 30.54 3.29 -24.92
CA ILE A 883 30.41 1.93 -24.37
C ILE A 883 31.69 1.14 -24.65
N ASP A 884 32.38 0.65 -23.63
CA ASP A 884 33.69 0.00 -23.73
C ASP A 884 33.66 -1.27 -24.58
N VAL A 885 32.66 -2.14 -24.38
CA VAL A 885 32.51 -3.36 -25.21
C VAL A 885 32.31 -3.00 -26.68
N VAL A 886 31.52 -1.99 -27.01
CA VAL A 886 31.31 -1.52 -28.40
C VAL A 886 32.62 -0.96 -28.96
N ARG A 887 33.32 -0.12 -28.19
CA ARG A 887 34.58 0.52 -28.58
C ARG A 887 35.70 -0.51 -28.82
N MET A 888 35.80 -1.53 -27.98
CA MET A 888 36.77 -2.63 -28.14
C MET A 888 36.40 -3.54 -29.32
N THR A 889 35.12 -3.94 -29.44
CA THR A 889 34.62 -4.81 -30.53
C THR A 889 34.84 -4.19 -31.91
N PHE A 890 34.61 -2.88 -32.03
CA PHE A 890 34.73 -2.11 -33.28
C PHE A 890 36.01 -1.26 -33.38
N SER A 891 36.99 -1.50 -32.51
CA SER A 891 38.37 -1.06 -32.72
C SER A 891 38.92 -1.66 -34.03
N LYS A 892 39.85 -0.96 -34.69
CA LYS A 892 40.66 -1.57 -35.76
C LYS A 892 41.54 -2.64 -35.10
#